data_AF-A0A7S0RFG1-F1
#
_entry.id   AF-A0A7S0RFG1-F1
#
_cell.length_a   1.000
_cell.length_b   1.000
_cell.length_c   1.000
_cell.angle_alpha   90.00
_cell.angle_beta   90.00
_cell.angle_gamma   90.00
#
_symmetry.space_group_name_H-M   'P 1'
#
loop_
_entity.id
_entity.type
_entity.pdbx_description
1 polymer ?
#
loop_
_entity_poly.entity_id
_entity_poly.type
_entity_poly.pdbx_seq_one_letter_code
_entity_poly.pdbx_strand_id
1 'polypeptide(L)'
;MQIVASSLRPGTPSRAFHQRQHGKSNSYIPSFEPSTWVTLIAIVVICAYGAALQYLDLLPTTRQASTASSAQHADLGRRGASLLQSVAYPERSLRFQVCNGFANQRLAILYAAVIAKKTDRTLVLPRLLGTGTQLNDSSVTETDDNSVPFESVYDVDTFASAVSAQGLKVVLPSGAPPLTNYTHMSFQHIGFDGLKPVRDHSNIPHVALDCTLFKLSPSSIEPEDLPLMWAVLDGLVPNAPHQKVVRQAITALHKLHAPAQTDQQGGSQLRFNVLHLRMESDWVAHCQRWGSLHDGIVRDNCYNNTDTIHAYLRLVNFPPSVPLYVAAYWPDVDHGREEAVMGGLRLEGYKVVTSRDLATRLGVPGAGEVARELGALVDYALALACDRFIGNSVSTFSALAILERRHRGQWAAYYNGGNMPVTMMLPAGMHQLPWVFTANSWSEPYDHMLKIAVQSAQRHGGLKPYCLFLGNTSSPLHKWLAARKVTLLRHEPEWRERLVAVARSHMKENTQYSPLYTSADMLVSTFQRIDIARTPVLDQYSYVLYTDADVYFRRRITLDDFRLPLPTAVGMAVEFLSGAIPYNAGIMLMHLPRLRATYDEFLQFIMSNTAGLHFGQYGPADQGAFNAFYKDEVHPKPLDQSFNARPHNPLIPYAAIVHYHGPKPADYLRYIQGGKCGSSPGESNFYWLCENAFSSGGLCSYVTEWGEYLGVTAASDHDHIPLGPARVAARLMDACSWLNKKEAAPTWNGREEPTQTMRELHNKRWHDSPPPAATTTQQGDSAAHPPPTTVSSSSSSTSSGAEQHVSGTASS
;
A
#
# COMPACT_ATOMS: atom_id res chain seq x y z
N MET A 1 -28.87 -1.28 -48.06
CA MET A 1 -27.92 -2.18 -48.74
C MET A 1 -27.68 -3.36 -47.79
N GLN A 2 -28.57 -4.38 -47.79
CA GLN A 2 -28.50 -5.67 -48.51
C GLN A 2 -27.17 -6.41 -48.19
N ILE A 3 -27.12 -7.58 -47.53
CA ILE A 3 -27.83 -8.85 -47.83
C ILE A 3 -27.94 -9.76 -46.55
N VAL A 4 -29.18 -10.16 -46.21
CA VAL A 4 -29.76 -11.51 -45.89
C VAL A 4 -29.17 -12.40 -44.77
N ALA A 5 -29.87 -13.24 -43.98
CA ALA A 5 -31.20 -13.38 -43.35
C ALA A 5 -31.37 -14.87 -42.92
N SER A 6 -31.97 -15.16 -41.75
CA SER A 6 -32.87 -16.32 -41.43
C SER A 6 -33.16 -16.35 -39.91
N SER A 7 -34.31 -15.86 -39.40
CA SER A 7 -35.66 -16.48 -39.26
C SER A 7 -35.72 -17.67 -38.26
N LEU A 8 -36.16 -17.45 -37.01
CA LEU A 8 -37.54 -17.55 -36.47
C LEU A 8 -38.14 -18.97 -36.36
N ARG A 9 -38.39 -19.47 -35.15
CA ARG A 9 -39.75 -19.55 -34.51
C ARG A 9 -39.77 -20.21 -33.11
N PRO A 10 -40.84 -19.98 -32.31
CA PRO A 10 -40.95 -20.28 -30.87
C PRO A 10 -41.90 -21.45 -30.53
N GLY A 11 -41.90 -21.90 -29.26
CA GLY A 11 -42.93 -22.80 -28.71
C GLY A 11 -42.86 -22.99 -27.19
N THR A 12 -43.92 -22.55 -26.49
CA THR A 12 -44.34 -22.89 -25.10
C THR A 12 -45.43 -23.98 -25.14
N PRO A 13 -46.05 -24.48 -24.04
CA PRO A 13 -45.65 -24.71 -22.62
C PRO A 13 -46.09 -26.10 -22.06
N SER A 14 -45.88 -26.31 -20.75
CA SER A 14 -46.66 -27.17 -19.81
C SER A 14 -46.39 -28.68 -19.72
N ARG A 15 -46.01 -29.17 -18.52
CA ARG A 15 -46.89 -29.98 -17.64
C ARG A 15 -46.21 -30.38 -16.32
N ALA A 16 -46.99 -30.24 -15.25
CA ALA A 16 -46.78 -30.81 -13.92
C ALA A 16 -46.94 -32.35 -13.92
N PHE A 17 -46.30 -33.05 -12.97
CA PHE A 17 -46.86 -34.27 -12.39
C PHE A 17 -46.29 -34.60 -10.98
N HIS A 18 -47.16 -35.29 -10.24
CA HIS A 18 -47.24 -35.64 -8.82
C HIS A 18 -46.10 -36.47 -8.14
N GLN A 19 -45.84 -36.12 -6.88
CA GLN A 19 -46.14 -36.86 -5.63
C GLN A 19 -45.81 -38.37 -5.51
N ARG A 20 -45.02 -38.73 -4.47
CA ARG A 20 -45.10 -39.89 -3.52
C ARG A 20 -43.87 -39.80 -2.59
N GLN A 21 -43.95 -39.51 -1.29
CA GLN A 21 -44.41 -40.25 -0.09
C GLN A 21 -43.75 -41.60 0.24
N HIS A 22 -43.46 -41.71 1.56
CA HIS A 22 -42.95 -42.80 2.40
C HIS A 22 -41.42 -42.95 2.51
N GLY A 23 -40.80 -43.12 3.69
CA GLY A 23 -41.34 -43.48 5.00
C GLY A 23 -40.36 -43.28 6.17
N LYS A 24 -40.88 -43.60 7.36
CA LYS A 24 -40.41 -43.35 8.74
C LYS A 24 -39.23 -44.21 9.20
N SER A 25 -38.44 -43.71 10.15
CA SER A 25 -38.02 -44.38 11.41
C SER A 25 -37.21 -43.38 12.26
N ASN A 26 -37.68 -42.96 13.45
CA ASN A 26 -37.31 -43.46 14.80
C ASN A 26 -35.82 -43.81 14.88
N SER A 27 -34.95 -43.25 15.74
CA SER A 27 -35.00 -42.98 17.20
C SER A 27 -33.52 -42.68 17.56
N TYR A 28 -33.13 -41.71 18.40
CA TYR A 28 -32.92 -41.86 19.84
C TYR A 28 -32.33 -40.52 20.33
N ILE A 29 -32.91 -39.97 21.39
CA ILE A 29 -32.36 -38.83 22.16
C ILE A 29 -31.98 -39.39 23.52
N PRO A 30 -30.75 -39.17 24.03
CA PRO A 30 -30.51 -39.16 25.45
C PRO A 30 -30.42 -37.71 25.94
N SER A 31 -31.38 -37.36 26.77
CA SER A 31 -31.36 -36.23 27.70
C SER A 31 -30.19 -36.39 28.67
N PHE A 32 -29.34 -35.36 28.78
CA PHE A 32 -28.46 -35.16 29.93
C PHE A 32 -28.87 -33.88 30.65
N GLU A 33 -29.28 -34.03 31.91
CA GLU A 33 -29.46 -32.91 32.84
C GLU A 33 -28.11 -32.31 33.25
N PRO A 34 -28.02 -30.98 33.44
CA PRO A 34 -26.84 -30.32 33.94
C PRO A 34 -26.98 -30.04 35.44
N SER A 35 -26.21 -30.72 36.28
CA SER A 35 -25.95 -30.25 37.64
C SER A 35 -24.51 -30.56 38.03
N THR A 36 -23.86 -29.60 38.70
CA THR A 36 -22.50 -29.62 39.31
C THR A 36 -21.28 -29.04 38.57
N TRP A 37 -21.43 -28.10 37.63
CA TRP A 37 -20.27 -27.34 37.08
C TRP A 37 -20.32 -25.79 37.20
N VAL A 38 -21.29 -25.22 37.92
CA VAL A 38 -21.46 -23.75 37.99
C VAL A 38 -20.82 -23.09 39.23
N THR A 39 -20.34 -23.83 40.22
CA THR A 39 -19.86 -23.21 41.48
C THR A 39 -18.33 -23.14 41.61
N LEU A 40 -17.55 -23.81 40.75
CA LEU A 40 -16.08 -23.76 40.80
C LEU A 40 -15.41 -22.81 39.78
N ILE A 41 -16.14 -22.36 38.75
CA ILE A 41 -15.63 -21.38 37.77
C ILE A 41 -15.85 -19.92 38.26
N ALA A 42 -16.83 -19.69 39.14
CA ALA A 42 -17.11 -18.36 39.69
C ALA A 42 -16.05 -17.87 40.68
N ILE A 43 -15.29 -18.76 41.34
CA ILE A 43 -14.27 -18.35 42.34
C ILE A 43 -12.89 -18.14 41.70
N VAL A 44 -12.58 -18.85 40.61
CA VAL A 44 -11.30 -18.68 39.88
C VAL A 44 -11.32 -17.44 38.96
N VAL A 45 -12.50 -17.04 38.45
CA VAL A 45 -12.64 -15.82 37.62
C VAL A 45 -12.63 -14.53 38.47
N ILE A 46 -13.04 -14.59 39.75
CA ILE A 46 -13.02 -13.43 40.65
C ILE A 46 -11.63 -13.17 41.25
N CYS A 47 -10.80 -14.20 41.45
CA CYS A 47 -9.42 -14.02 41.92
C CYS A 47 -8.41 -13.66 40.82
N ALA A 48 -8.68 -14.01 39.55
CA ALA A 48 -7.82 -13.63 38.42
C ALA A 48 -8.01 -12.18 37.94
N TYR A 49 -9.15 -11.54 38.26
CA TYR A 49 -9.41 -10.13 37.98
C TYR A 49 -8.92 -9.16 39.06
N GLY A 50 -8.64 -9.64 40.28
CA GLY A 50 -8.17 -8.83 41.41
C GLY A 50 -6.68 -8.46 41.37
N ALA A 51 -5.85 -9.22 40.64
CA ALA A 51 -4.40 -9.00 40.57
C ALA A 51 -3.93 -8.25 39.30
N ALA A 52 -4.85 -7.92 38.38
CA ALA A 52 -4.55 -7.16 37.15
C ALA A 52 -4.86 -5.65 37.26
N LEU A 53 -5.34 -5.17 38.42
CA LEU A 53 -5.74 -3.78 38.64
C LEU A 53 -4.73 -2.93 39.43
N GLN A 54 -3.47 -3.38 39.55
CA GLN A 54 -2.40 -2.59 40.20
C GLN A 54 -1.18 -2.30 39.30
N TYR A 55 -1.27 -2.55 37.99
CA TYR A 55 -0.18 -2.27 37.03
C TYR A 55 -0.63 -1.53 35.76
N LEU A 56 -1.65 -0.67 35.87
CA LEU A 56 -2.26 0.05 34.74
C LEU A 56 -2.25 1.58 34.89
N ASP A 57 -1.23 2.15 35.54
CA ASP A 57 -1.05 3.61 35.69
C ASP A 57 0.13 4.21 34.89
N LEU A 58 0.70 3.48 33.92
CA LEU A 58 1.80 4.01 33.09
C LEU A 58 1.71 3.61 31.60
N LEU A 59 0.59 3.91 30.93
CA LEU A 59 0.54 4.02 29.45
C LEU A 59 -0.55 5.02 29.02
N PRO A 60 -0.25 6.04 28.17
CA PRO A 60 -1.25 7.01 27.74
C PRO A 60 -2.14 6.43 26.64
N THR A 61 -3.43 6.27 26.91
CA THR A 61 -4.45 5.97 25.91
C THR A 61 -4.81 7.21 25.09
N THR A 62 -4.61 7.13 23.77
CA THR A 62 -4.82 8.16 22.74
C THR A 62 -6.29 8.58 22.49
N ARG A 63 -7.19 8.46 23.48
CA ARG A 63 -8.62 8.80 23.32
C ARG A 63 -9.11 10.01 24.13
N GLN A 64 -8.26 10.62 24.98
CA GLN A 64 -8.57 11.89 25.66
C GLN A 64 -7.97 13.13 24.98
N ALA A 65 -7.19 12.97 23.91
CA ALA A 65 -6.57 14.09 23.20
C ALA A 65 -7.56 14.90 22.33
N SER A 66 -8.73 14.36 21.96
CA SER A 66 -9.67 15.07 21.07
C SER A 66 -10.73 15.91 21.79
N THR A 67 -11.03 15.64 23.07
CA THR A 67 -12.02 16.41 23.85
C THR A 67 -11.36 17.40 24.81
N ALA A 68 -10.14 17.15 25.29
CA ALA A 68 -9.35 18.13 26.04
C ALA A 68 -8.78 19.25 25.13
N SER A 69 -8.51 18.93 23.85
CA SER A 69 -8.08 19.89 22.83
C SER A 69 -9.19 20.92 22.51
N SER A 70 -10.48 20.54 22.51
CA SER A 70 -11.55 21.50 22.17
C SER A 70 -11.83 22.52 23.29
N ALA A 71 -11.55 22.19 24.55
CA ALA A 71 -11.71 23.12 25.67
C ALA A 71 -10.49 24.06 25.84
N GLN A 72 -9.28 23.59 25.56
CA GLN A 72 -8.07 24.44 25.53
C GLN A 72 -7.98 25.30 24.24
N HIS A 73 -8.56 24.88 23.11
CA HIS A 73 -8.70 25.73 21.92
C HIS A 73 -9.81 26.79 22.06
N ALA A 74 -10.81 26.58 22.92
CA ALA A 74 -11.84 27.59 23.17
C ALA A 74 -11.29 28.82 23.93
N ASP A 75 -10.28 28.62 24.79
CA ASP A 75 -9.65 29.71 25.56
C ASP A 75 -8.55 30.43 24.74
N LEU A 76 -7.87 29.73 23.82
CA LEU A 76 -7.00 30.35 22.80
C LEU A 76 -7.80 31.09 21.71
N GLY A 77 -9.02 30.64 21.41
CA GLY A 77 -9.94 31.28 20.45
C GLY A 77 -10.40 32.68 20.86
N ARG A 78 -10.39 33.01 22.17
CA ARG A 78 -10.67 34.38 22.64
C ARG A 78 -9.49 35.34 22.54
N ARG A 79 -8.27 34.85 22.33
CA ARG A 79 -7.07 35.69 22.07
C ARG A 79 -6.69 35.79 20.59
N GLY A 80 -7.36 35.05 19.70
CA GLY A 80 -7.12 35.07 18.25
C GLY A 80 -7.81 36.20 17.49
N ALA A 81 -8.76 36.90 18.10
CA ALA A 81 -9.48 38.02 17.51
C ALA A 81 -8.62 39.31 17.48
N SER A 82 -7.46 39.27 16.80
CA SER A 82 -6.69 40.42 16.31
C SER A 82 -5.42 39.99 15.54
N LEU A 83 -5.39 38.84 14.84
CA LEU A 83 -4.22 38.45 14.03
C LEU A 83 -4.12 39.23 12.69
N LEU A 84 -5.21 39.85 12.23
CA LEU A 84 -5.23 40.77 11.09
C LEU A 84 -5.13 42.25 11.55
N GLN A 85 -4.25 42.52 12.51
CA GLN A 85 -4.04 43.86 13.07
C GLN A 85 -3.58 44.84 11.97
N SER A 86 -4.03 46.10 12.04
CA SER A 86 -3.69 47.18 11.12
C SER A 86 -2.19 47.52 11.24
N VAL A 87 -1.37 46.79 10.51
CA VAL A 87 0.08 46.93 10.46
C VAL A 87 0.45 47.42 9.07
N ALA A 88 1.56 48.16 8.97
CA ALA A 88 2.21 48.47 7.71
C ALA A 88 2.21 47.25 6.78
N TYR A 89 2.02 47.49 5.47
CA TYR A 89 1.99 46.42 4.47
C TYR A 89 3.17 45.45 4.65
N PRO A 90 2.97 44.14 4.40
CA PRO A 90 4.06 43.18 4.50
C PRO A 90 5.22 43.60 3.60
N GLU A 91 6.45 43.60 4.11
CA GLU A 91 7.65 44.00 3.35
C GLU A 91 7.83 43.17 2.07
N ARG A 92 7.43 41.89 2.12
CA ARG A 92 7.47 40.97 1.00
C ARG A 92 6.17 40.19 0.89
N SER A 93 5.60 40.14 -0.30
CA SER A 93 4.32 39.46 -0.53
C SER A 93 4.25 38.73 -1.87
N LEU A 94 3.47 37.66 -1.91
CA LEU A 94 3.16 36.89 -3.10
C LEU A 94 1.64 36.92 -3.32
N ARG A 95 1.21 37.42 -4.48
CA ARG A 95 -0.16 37.34 -4.96
C ARG A 95 -0.21 36.33 -6.11
N PHE A 96 -1.35 35.68 -6.31
CA PHE A 96 -1.53 34.72 -7.39
C PHE A 96 -2.98 34.69 -7.84
N GLN A 97 -3.21 34.27 -9.07
CA GLN A 97 -4.55 33.95 -9.59
C GLN A 97 -4.88 32.47 -9.36
N VAL A 98 -6.16 32.14 -9.30
CA VAL A 98 -6.61 30.74 -9.42
C VAL A 98 -7.17 30.47 -10.82
N CYS A 99 -7.32 29.19 -11.17
CA CYS A 99 -7.87 28.79 -12.45
C CYS A 99 -8.72 27.52 -12.36
N ASN A 100 -9.65 27.41 -13.30
CA ASN A 100 -10.49 26.23 -13.55
C ASN A 100 -11.42 25.89 -12.36
N GLY A 101 -11.94 24.66 -12.32
CA GLY A 101 -12.92 24.24 -11.32
C GLY A 101 -12.41 24.14 -9.88
N PHE A 102 -13.34 23.93 -8.94
CA PHE A 102 -13.17 23.92 -7.48
C PHE A 102 -11.86 23.30 -6.98
N ALA A 103 -11.61 22.04 -7.33
CA ALA A 103 -10.45 21.30 -6.84
C ALA A 103 -9.12 21.84 -7.41
N ASN A 104 -9.15 22.39 -8.63
CA ASN A 104 -7.98 23.02 -9.24
C ASN A 104 -7.63 24.32 -8.51
N GLN A 105 -8.62 25.09 -8.05
CA GLN A 105 -8.38 26.26 -7.21
C GLN A 105 -7.75 25.88 -5.86
N ARG A 106 -8.21 24.79 -5.21
CA ARG A 106 -7.59 24.26 -3.97
C ARG A 106 -6.13 23.88 -4.20
N LEU A 107 -5.83 23.19 -5.29
CA LEU A 107 -4.47 22.83 -5.67
C LEU A 107 -3.62 24.07 -5.99
N ALA A 108 -4.16 25.09 -6.66
CA ALA A 108 -3.44 26.34 -6.90
C ALA A 108 -3.03 27.02 -5.57
N ILE A 109 -3.95 27.11 -4.61
CA ILE A 109 -3.66 27.64 -3.26
C ILE A 109 -2.56 26.82 -2.58
N LEU A 110 -2.60 25.49 -2.70
CA LEU A 110 -1.58 24.57 -2.19
C LEU A 110 -0.19 24.88 -2.74
N TYR A 111 -0.05 24.98 -4.06
CA TYR A 111 1.24 25.30 -4.70
C TYR A 111 1.71 26.73 -4.35
N ALA A 112 0.80 27.71 -4.33
CA ALA A 112 1.13 29.09 -3.99
C ALA A 112 1.65 29.23 -2.56
N ALA A 113 1.07 28.50 -1.61
CA ALA A 113 1.53 28.46 -0.23
C ALA A 113 2.97 27.95 -0.10
N VAL A 114 3.31 26.87 -0.83
CA VAL A 114 4.69 26.35 -0.86
C VAL A 114 5.64 27.37 -1.49
N ILE A 115 5.27 28.00 -2.61
CA ILE A 115 6.10 29.05 -3.25
C ILE A 115 6.33 30.22 -2.29
N ALA A 116 5.28 30.71 -1.62
CA ALA A 116 5.37 31.81 -0.68
C ALA A 116 6.26 31.46 0.51
N LYS A 117 6.12 30.27 1.09
CA LYS A 117 6.96 29.80 2.19
C LYS A 117 8.44 29.71 1.78
N LYS A 118 8.74 29.11 0.63
CA LYS A 118 10.12 28.89 0.16
C LYS A 118 10.80 30.15 -0.38
N THR A 119 10.07 31.26 -0.53
CA THR A 119 10.59 32.54 -1.01
C THR A 119 10.51 33.66 0.04
N ASP A 120 10.15 33.27 1.29
CA ASP A 120 9.95 34.16 2.43
C ASP A 120 9.05 35.35 2.10
N ARG A 121 7.82 35.03 1.65
CA ARG A 121 6.80 36.01 1.29
C ARG A 121 5.53 35.75 2.07
N THR A 122 4.86 36.83 2.45
CA THR A 122 3.48 36.75 2.96
C THR A 122 2.56 36.39 1.80
N LEU A 123 1.77 35.33 1.94
CA LEU A 123 0.81 34.92 0.93
C LEU A 123 -0.42 35.84 0.97
N VAL A 124 -0.72 36.49 -0.14
CA VAL A 124 -1.96 37.24 -0.31
C VAL A 124 -3.04 36.28 -0.80
N LEU A 125 -4.11 36.13 -0.03
CA LEU A 125 -5.21 35.23 -0.38
C LEU A 125 -5.87 35.67 -1.70
N PRO A 126 -6.14 34.72 -2.62
CA PRO A 126 -6.62 35.05 -3.96
C PRO A 126 -8.12 35.39 -3.92
N ARG A 127 -8.66 35.95 -5.01
CA ARG A 127 -10.10 35.79 -5.25
C ARG A 127 -10.32 34.42 -5.89
N LEU A 128 -11.49 33.84 -5.68
CA LEU A 128 -11.84 32.51 -6.15
C LEU A 128 -12.78 32.61 -7.34
N LEU A 129 -12.72 31.68 -8.28
CA LEU A 129 -13.71 31.63 -9.37
C LEU A 129 -15.07 31.23 -8.81
N GLY A 130 -16.09 32.04 -9.11
CA GLY A 130 -17.49 31.69 -8.87
C GLY A 130 -18.01 30.65 -9.88
N THR A 131 -17.39 30.60 -11.07
CA THR A 131 -17.65 29.59 -12.11
C THR A 131 -16.33 29.19 -12.80
N GLY A 132 -15.91 27.94 -12.62
CA GLY A 132 -14.68 27.40 -13.19
C GLY A 132 -14.91 26.46 -14.39
N THR A 133 -16.04 26.58 -15.09
CA THR A 133 -16.46 25.62 -16.12
C THR A 133 -15.57 25.69 -17.36
N GLN A 134 -14.92 24.58 -17.68
CA GLN A 134 -14.06 24.47 -18.86
C GLN A 134 -14.81 23.77 -19.99
N LEU A 135 -15.42 24.54 -20.88
CA LEU A 135 -16.12 23.99 -22.06
C LEU A 135 -15.16 23.52 -23.17
N ASN A 136 -13.90 23.96 -23.11
CA ASN A 136 -12.84 23.59 -24.04
C ASN A 136 -11.49 23.54 -23.29
N ASP A 137 -10.40 23.34 -24.01
CA ASP A 137 -9.06 23.17 -23.41
C ASP A 137 -8.45 24.50 -22.90
N SER A 138 -9.14 25.64 -23.10
CA SER A 138 -8.72 26.92 -22.53
C SER A 138 -8.90 26.92 -21.01
N SER A 139 -7.90 27.44 -20.31
CA SER A 139 -8.03 27.67 -18.88
C SER A 139 -8.97 28.83 -18.62
N VAL A 140 -9.85 28.68 -17.63
CA VAL A 140 -10.65 29.77 -17.09
C VAL A 140 -9.86 30.39 -15.95
N THR A 141 -9.52 31.67 -16.06
CA THR A 141 -8.79 32.42 -15.03
C THR A 141 -9.69 33.43 -14.36
N GLU A 142 -9.31 33.82 -13.15
CA GLU A 142 -9.96 34.88 -12.38
C GLU A 142 -10.00 36.21 -13.17
N THR A 143 -11.19 36.81 -13.23
CA THR A 143 -11.46 38.19 -13.64
C THR A 143 -12.35 38.86 -12.59
N ASP A 144 -12.50 40.18 -12.65
CA ASP A 144 -13.35 40.90 -11.69
C ASP A 144 -14.82 40.44 -11.75
N ASP A 145 -15.31 40.03 -12.93
CA ASP A 145 -16.71 39.66 -13.17
C ASP A 145 -17.04 38.20 -12.80
N ASN A 146 -16.04 37.32 -12.75
CA ASN A 146 -16.25 35.87 -12.52
C ASN A 146 -15.70 35.37 -11.17
N SER A 147 -15.26 36.27 -10.30
CA SER A 147 -14.58 35.94 -9.06
C SER A 147 -15.30 36.43 -7.81
N VAL A 148 -15.08 35.73 -6.70
CA VAL A 148 -15.61 36.03 -5.37
C VAL A 148 -14.46 36.14 -4.37
N PRO A 149 -14.56 36.97 -3.31
CA PRO A 149 -13.53 37.05 -2.28
C PRO A 149 -13.29 35.70 -1.58
N PHE A 150 -12.06 35.43 -1.13
CA PHE A 150 -11.71 34.19 -0.42
C PHE A 150 -12.61 33.94 0.80
N GLU A 151 -12.82 35.00 1.60
CA GLU A 151 -13.63 35.01 2.82
C GLU A 151 -15.12 34.76 2.58
N SER A 152 -15.58 34.92 1.33
CA SER A 152 -16.95 34.57 0.95
C SER A 152 -17.15 33.06 0.83
N VAL A 153 -16.07 32.28 0.70
CA VAL A 153 -16.10 30.81 0.54
C VAL A 153 -15.52 30.11 1.77
N TYR A 154 -14.34 30.53 2.24
CA TYR A 154 -13.57 29.87 3.30
C TYR A 154 -13.45 30.73 4.56
N ASP A 155 -13.25 30.06 5.69
CA ASP A 155 -12.97 30.70 6.99
C ASP A 155 -11.50 31.19 7.05
N VAL A 156 -11.31 32.50 6.99
CA VAL A 156 -9.97 33.13 6.93
C VAL A 156 -9.17 32.86 8.19
N ASP A 157 -9.78 32.94 9.36
CA ASP A 157 -9.08 32.78 10.64
C ASP A 157 -8.61 31.34 10.83
N THR A 158 -9.44 30.38 10.43
CA THR A 158 -9.09 28.96 10.43
C THR A 158 -7.94 28.67 9.47
N PHE A 159 -8.01 29.20 8.23
CA PHE A 159 -6.95 29.05 7.24
C PHE A 159 -5.63 29.66 7.74
N ALA A 160 -5.67 30.91 8.20
CA ALA A 160 -4.51 31.64 8.71
C ALA A 160 -3.88 30.94 9.91
N SER A 161 -4.69 30.45 10.85
CA SER A 161 -4.22 29.70 12.02
C SER A 161 -3.54 28.39 11.62
N ALA A 162 -4.11 27.64 10.67
CA ALA A 162 -3.56 26.38 10.22
C ALA A 162 -2.18 26.55 9.57
N VAL A 163 -2.04 27.51 8.64
CA VAL A 163 -0.78 27.70 7.90
C VAL A 163 0.28 28.49 8.69
N SER A 164 -0.12 29.37 9.62
CA SER A 164 0.81 30.08 10.50
C SER A 164 1.50 29.15 11.49
N ALA A 165 0.85 28.06 11.91
CA ALA A 165 1.48 26.98 12.68
C ALA A 165 2.65 26.31 11.92
N GLN A 166 2.68 26.43 10.59
CA GLN A 166 3.77 25.97 9.72
C GLN A 166 4.68 27.13 9.27
N GLY A 167 4.55 28.29 9.92
CA GLY A 167 5.35 29.48 9.69
C GLY A 167 5.07 30.20 8.36
N LEU A 168 3.89 30.01 7.75
CA LEU A 168 3.45 30.81 6.60
C LEU A 168 2.57 31.97 7.09
N LYS A 169 2.92 33.20 6.70
CA LYS A 169 2.10 34.39 6.96
C LYS A 169 1.10 34.57 5.82
N VAL A 170 -0.13 34.95 6.15
CA VAL A 170 -1.19 35.22 5.16
C VAL A 170 -1.89 36.53 5.44
N VAL A 171 -2.34 37.21 4.38
CA VAL A 171 -3.18 38.42 4.47
C VAL A 171 -4.27 38.41 3.40
N LEU A 172 -5.37 39.10 3.67
CA LEU A 172 -6.37 39.41 2.65
C LEU A 172 -5.84 40.48 1.66
N PRO A 173 -6.41 40.60 0.46
CA PRO A 173 -6.02 41.64 -0.50
C PRO A 173 -6.08 43.07 0.06
N SER A 174 -7.00 43.37 0.98
CA SER A 174 -7.12 44.68 1.64
C SER A 174 -5.96 45.00 2.60
N GLY A 175 -5.24 43.99 3.08
CA GLY A 175 -4.05 44.13 3.93
C GLY A 175 -2.74 44.05 3.15
N ALA A 176 -2.79 44.06 1.81
CA ALA A 176 -1.64 43.96 0.93
C ALA A 176 -1.44 45.25 0.12
N PRO A 177 -0.23 45.52 -0.41
CA PRO A 177 0.00 46.65 -1.31
C PRO A 177 -0.98 46.65 -2.51
N PRO A 178 -1.24 47.82 -3.13
CA PRO A 178 -2.03 47.87 -4.35
C PRO A 178 -1.37 47.06 -5.47
N LEU A 179 -2.17 46.50 -6.39
CA LEU A 179 -1.69 45.62 -7.47
C LEU A 179 -0.62 46.29 -8.34
N THR A 180 -0.64 47.62 -8.47
CA THR A 180 0.37 48.43 -9.19
C THR A 180 1.79 48.30 -8.61
N ASN A 181 1.93 47.83 -7.36
CA ASN A 181 3.21 47.64 -6.71
C ASN A 181 3.80 46.23 -6.95
N TYR A 182 3.07 45.35 -7.63
CA TYR A 182 3.50 43.98 -7.89
C TYR A 182 4.17 43.86 -9.25
N THR A 183 5.31 43.16 -9.29
CA THR A 183 5.87 42.67 -10.55
C THR A 183 5.16 41.38 -10.92
N HIS A 184 4.48 41.39 -12.06
CA HIS A 184 3.83 40.20 -12.60
C HIS A 184 4.86 39.23 -13.18
N MET A 185 4.71 37.95 -12.86
CA MET A 185 5.52 36.85 -13.37
C MET A 185 4.61 35.85 -14.04
N SER A 186 4.67 35.78 -15.37
CA SER A 186 3.80 34.88 -16.10
C SER A 186 4.23 33.43 -15.95
N PHE A 187 3.29 32.58 -15.54
CA PHE A 187 3.48 31.13 -15.42
C PHE A 187 2.97 30.36 -16.65
N GLN A 188 2.48 31.04 -17.69
CA GLN A 188 1.94 30.41 -18.88
C GLN A 188 2.95 29.47 -19.57
N HIS A 189 4.22 29.89 -19.65
CA HIS A 189 5.28 29.11 -20.30
C HIS A 189 6.24 28.41 -19.31
N ILE A 190 5.99 28.57 -18.01
CA ILE A 190 6.77 27.87 -16.98
C ILE A 190 6.18 26.47 -16.84
N GLY A 191 7.05 25.46 -17.01
CA GLY A 191 6.73 24.07 -16.74
C GLY A 191 6.60 23.81 -15.23
N PHE A 192 7.30 22.80 -14.73
CA PHE A 192 7.24 22.40 -13.32
C PHE A 192 8.25 23.12 -12.41
N ASP A 193 8.85 24.24 -12.85
CA ASP A 193 9.86 24.98 -12.09
C ASP A 193 9.37 26.39 -11.69
N GLY A 194 8.20 26.47 -11.08
CA GLY A 194 7.61 27.72 -10.61
C GLY A 194 8.41 28.41 -9.49
N LEU A 195 9.31 27.70 -8.80
CA LEU A 195 10.16 28.30 -7.76
C LEU A 195 11.29 29.13 -8.36
N LYS A 196 11.94 28.65 -9.43
CA LYS A 196 13.13 29.32 -9.97
C LYS A 196 12.86 30.78 -10.37
N PRO A 197 11.82 31.12 -11.15
CA PRO A 197 11.55 32.51 -11.54
C PRO A 197 11.32 33.43 -10.35
N VAL A 198 10.68 32.94 -9.28
CA VAL A 198 10.44 33.74 -8.08
C VAL A 198 11.74 33.93 -7.27
N ARG A 199 12.63 32.93 -7.26
CA ARG A 199 13.96 33.00 -6.61
C ARG A 199 14.93 33.91 -7.36
N ASP A 200 14.93 33.84 -8.69
CA ASP A 200 15.76 34.70 -9.55
C ASP A 200 15.43 36.19 -9.34
N HIS A 201 14.21 36.49 -8.89
CA HIS A 201 13.71 37.83 -8.55
C HIS A 201 13.54 38.02 -7.04
N SER A 202 14.42 37.42 -6.24
CA SER A 202 14.39 37.50 -4.78
C SER A 202 14.53 38.93 -4.23
N ASN A 203 15.08 39.86 -5.00
CA ASN A 203 15.18 41.29 -4.68
C ASN A 203 13.86 42.06 -4.89
N ILE A 204 12.89 41.51 -5.63
CA ILE A 204 11.59 42.16 -5.85
C ILE A 204 10.71 41.91 -4.61
N PRO A 205 10.19 42.95 -3.94
CA PRO A 205 9.42 42.79 -2.70
C PRO A 205 8.03 42.18 -2.93
N HIS A 206 7.35 42.53 -4.03
CA HIS A 206 5.98 42.08 -4.28
C HIS A 206 5.88 41.43 -5.67
N VAL A 207 5.44 40.17 -5.70
CA VAL A 207 5.36 39.37 -6.93
C VAL A 207 3.93 38.87 -7.13
N ALA A 208 3.41 39.00 -8.34
CA ALA A 208 2.08 38.51 -8.72
C ALA A 208 2.26 37.38 -9.75
N LEU A 209 1.67 36.22 -9.48
CA LEU A 209 1.78 35.04 -10.34
C LEU A 209 0.47 34.77 -11.08
N ASP A 210 0.55 34.18 -12.27
CA ASP A 210 -0.62 33.50 -12.84
C ASP A 210 -0.98 32.26 -12.00
N CYS A 211 -1.96 31.48 -12.48
CA CYS A 211 -2.36 30.24 -11.81
C CYS A 211 -1.18 29.29 -11.53
N THR A 212 -1.04 28.93 -10.26
CA THR A 212 0.04 28.09 -9.72
C THR A 212 -0.23 26.59 -9.80
N LEU A 213 -1.39 26.18 -10.33
CA LEU A 213 -1.77 24.78 -10.49
C LEU A 213 -0.70 23.99 -11.29
N PHE A 214 -0.14 22.95 -10.67
CA PHE A 214 0.88 22.07 -11.26
C PHE A 214 2.16 22.80 -11.69
N LYS A 215 2.50 23.91 -11.04
CA LYS A 215 3.70 24.69 -11.36
C LYS A 215 4.92 24.35 -10.52
N LEU A 216 4.80 23.38 -9.60
CA LEU A 216 5.94 22.81 -8.89
C LEU A 216 6.13 21.35 -9.26
N SER A 217 7.37 20.98 -9.54
CA SER A 217 7.76 19.58 -9.71
C SER A 217 7.71 18.88 -8.36
N PRO A 218 7.37 17.59 -8.31
CA PRO A 218 7.46 16.82 -7.06
C PRO A 218 8.85 16.88 -6.42
N SER A 219 9.92 16.98 -7.21
CA SER A 219 11.30 17.13 -6.73
C SER A 219 11.62 18.51 -6.15
N SER A 220 10.79 19.53 -6.42
CA SER A 220 10.95 20.86 -5.84
C SER A 220 10.26 21.01 -4.48
N ILE A 221 9.51 19.99 -4.06
CA ILE A 221 8.75 19.95 -2.81
C ILE A 221 9.43 18.93 -1.90
N GLU A 222 10.04 19.43 -0.83
CA GLU A 222 10.82 18.61 0.09
C GLU A 222 9.92 17.96 1.15
N PRO A 223 10.38 16.91 1.85
CA PRO A 223 9.60 16.29 2.93
C PRO A 223 9.14 17.28 4.01
N GLU A 224 9.92 18.32 4.30
CA GLU A 224 9.55 19.40 5.25
C GLU A 224 8.43 20.32 4.76
N ASP A 225 8.11 20.33 3.46
CA ASP A 225 6.99 21.11 2.92
C ASP A 225 5.64 20.40 3.15
N LEU A 226 5.64 19.07 3.40
CA LEU A 226 4.42 18.27 3.56
C LEU A 226 3.50 18.74 4.70
N PRO A 227 4.00 19.08 5.91
CA PRO A 227 3.14 19.63 6.97
C PRO A 227 2.42 20.90 6.56
N LEU A 228 3.06 21.80 5.82
CA LEU A 228 2.42 23.00 5.27
C LEU A 228 1.34 22.63 4.26
N MET A 229 1.62 21.70 3.35
CA MET A 229 0.64 21.28 2.34
C MET A 229 -0.63 20.70 2.98
N TRP A 230 -0.49 19.86 4.00
CA TRP A 230 -1.65 19.36 4.74
C TRP A 230 -2.35 20.45 5.54
N ALA A 231 -1.61 21.36 6.18
CA ALA A 231 -2.19 22.50 6.89
C ALA A 231 -3.00 23.43 5.97
N VAL A 232 -2.57 23.62 4.71
CA VAL A 232 -3.35 24.35 3.71
C VAL A 232 -4.68 23.65 3.44
N LEU A 233 -4.67 22.35 3.14
CA LEU A 233 -5.90 21.61 2.82
C LEU A 233 -6.85 21.53 4.01
N ASP A 234 -6.32 21.30 5.22
CA ASP A 234 -7.09 21.28 6.47
C ASP A 234 -7.62 22.66 6.85
N GLY A 235 -6.89 23.73 6.51
CA GLY A 235 -7.30 25.11 6.73
C GLY A 235 -8.37 25.63 5.76
N LEU A 236 -8.57 24.98 4.60
CA LEU A 236 -9.60 25.35 3.62
C LEU A 236 -10.99 24.84 4.04
N VAL A 237 -11.43 25.29 5.21
CA VAL A 237 -12.74 25.01 5.80
C VAL A 237 -13.76 26.03 5.27
N PRO A 238 -14.97 25.61 4.87
CA PRO A 238 -16.02 26.55 4.46
C PRO A 238 -16.26 27.62 5.53
N ASN A 239 -16.65 28.83 5.13
CA ASN A 239 -17.04 29.86 6.09
C ASN A 239 -18.38 29.52 6.79
N ALA A 240 -18.77 30.31 7.80
CA ALA A 240 -19.92 29.99 8.64
C ALA A 240 -21.26 29.79 7.87
N PRO A 241 -21.62 30.63 6.87
CA PRO A 241 -22.80 30.38 6.02
C PRO A 241 -22.74 29.02 5.29
N HIS A 242 -21.62 28.69 4.65
CA HIS A 242 -21.49 27.44 3.91
C HIS A 242 -21.42 26.22 4.84
N GLN A 243 -20.76 26.34 6.00
CA GLN A 243 -20.80 25.27 7.01
C GLN A 243 -22.22 24.98 7.49
N LYS A 244 -23.08 26.01 7.61
CA LYS A 244 -24.49 25.80 7.97
C LYS A 244 -25.19 24.93 6.93
N VAL A 245 -24.97 25.19 5.65
CA VAL A 245 -25.50 24.38 4.54
C VAL A 245 -24.98 22.95 4.60
N VAL A 246 -23.66 22.76 4.78
CA VAL A 246 -23.06 21.42 4.92
C VAL A 246 -23.63 20.66 6.12
N ARG A 247 -23.78 21.31 7.28
CA ARG A 247 -24.37 20.66 8.47
C ARG A 247 -25.83 20.27 8.25
N GLN A 248 -26.60 21.12 7.57
CA GLN A 248 -27.99 20.81 7.20
C GLN A 248 -28.05 19.64 6.21
N ALA A 249 -27.13 19.58 5.25
CA ALA A 249 -26.99 18.48 4.31
C ALA A 249 -26.69 17.15 5.00
N ILE A 250 -25.68 17.13 5.87
CA ILE A 250 -25.35 15.95 6.69
C ILE A 250 -26.56 15.52 7.52
N THR A 251 -27.24 16.47 8.17
CA THR A 251 -28.45 16.20 8.96
C THR A 251 -29.57 15.59 8.10
N ALA A 252 -29.79 16.10 6.89
CA ALA A 252 -30.78 15.58 5.97
C ALA A 252 -30.45 14.16 5.51
N LEU A 253 -29.19 13.88 5.18
CA LEU A 253 -28.72 12.54 4.81
C LEU A 253 -28.86 11.55 5.96
N HIS A 254 -28.56 11.97 7.19
CA HIS A 254 -28.74 11.15 8.39
C HIS A 254 -30.21 10.79 8.65
N LYS A 255 -31.14 11.71 8.37
CA LYS A 255 -32.59 11.45 8.50
C LYS A 255 -33.13 10.43 7.49
N LEU A 256 -32.39 10.14 6.42
CA LEU A 256 -32.77 9.12 5.43
C LEU A 256 -32.38 7.71 5.87
N HIS A 257 -31.62 7.59 6.94
CA HIS A 257 -31.54 6.36 7.68
C HIS A 257 -32.93 6.12 8.31
N ALA A 258 -33.59 5.03 7.93
CA ALA A 258 -34.69 4.48 8.74
C ALA A 258 -34.17 4.33 10.19
N PRO A 259 -35.02 4.32 11.23
CA PRO A 259 -34.54 4.06 12.58
C PRO A 259 -33.86 2.70 12.59
N ALA A 260 -32.53 2.69 12.45
CA ALA A 260 -31.74 1.51 12.64
C ALA A 260 -32.03 1.09 14.07
N GLN A 261 -32.40 -0.18 14.23
CA GLN A 261 -32.53 -0.81 15.53
C GLN A 261 -31.39 -0.31 16.41
N THR A 262 -31.77 0.24 17.56
CA THR A 262 -30.82 0.62 18.61
C THR A 262 -30.05 -0.63 18.98
N ASP A 263 -28.90 -0.86 18.36
CA ASP A 263 -27.90 -1.75 18.90
C ASP A 263 -27.56 -1.20 20.29
N GLN A 264 -27.92 -1.97 21.31
CA GLN A 264 -27.81 -1.60 22.73
C GLN A 264 -26.35 -1.52 23.22
N GLN A 265 -25.38 -1.36 22.32
CA GLN A 265 -23.96 -1.20 22.65
C GLN A 265 -23.42 0.08 21.99
N GLY A 266 -23.80 1.21 22.59
CA GLY A 266 -23.01 2.45 22.63
C GLY A 266 -22.40 2.97 21.32
N GLY A 267 -23.13 3.85 20.63
CA GLY A 267 -22.56 4.82 19.69
C GLY A 267 -22.81 4.56 18.20
N SER A 268 -24.07 4.41 17.78
CA SER A 268 -24.42 4.44 16.35
C SER A 268 -24.25 5.87 15.83
N GLN A 269 -23.05 6.20 15.35
CA GLN A 269 -22.82 7.37 14.52
C GLN A 269 -23.61 7.13 13.23
N LEU A 270 -24.63 7.93 12.97
CA LEU A 270 -25.39 7.88 11.72
C LEU A 270 -24.40 8.05 10.56
N ARG A 271 -24.44 7.12 9.59
CA ARG A 271 -23.49 7.03 8.47
C ARG A 271 -24.21 7.23 7.14
N PHE A 272 -23.54 7.93 6.23
CA PHE A 272 -23.88 7.99 4.81
C PHE A 272 -22.62 7.76 3.98
N ASN A 273 -22.80 7.30 2.75
CA ASN A 273 -21.74 7.09 1.78
C ASN A 273 -21.84 8.12 0.66
N VAL A 274 -20.71 8.42 0.02
CA VAL A 274 -20.65 9.36 -1.12
C VAL A 274 -20.05 8.67 -2.32
N LEU A 275 -20.74 8.80 -3.45
CA LEU A 275 -20.29 8.45 -4.78
C LEU A 275 -20.19 9.75 -5.58
N HIS A 276 -18.98 10.15 -5.99
CA HIS A 276 -18.77 11.26 -6.92
C HIS A 276 -18.62 10.72 -8.34
N LEU A 277 -19.65 10.93 -9.17
CA LEU A 277 -19.68 10.48 -10.55
C LEU A 277 -19.28 11.60 -11.49
N ARG A 278 -18.42 11.26 -12.43
CA ARG A 278 -18.12 12.11 -13.59
C ARG A 278 -18.73 11.47 -14.82
N MET A 279 -19.87 12.02 -15.22
CA MET A 279 -20.71 11.51 -16.31
C MET A 279 -21.37 12.64 -17.10
N GLU A 280 -20.90 13.86 -16.89
CA GLU A 280 -21.31 15.05 -17.60
C GLU A 280 -20.92 14.95 -19.08
N SER A 281 -21.61 15.68 -19.94
CA SER A 281 -21.35 15.69 -21.38
C SER A 281 -19.96 16.25 -21.69
N ASP A 282 -19.53 17.29 -20.96
CA ASP A 282 -18.16 17.81 -21.02
C ASP A 282 -17.11 16.75 -20.66
N TRP A 283 -17.41 15.90 -19.68
CA TRP A 283 -16.53 14.86 -19.19
C TRP A 283 -16.41 13.69 -20.17
N VAL A 284 -17.49 13.30 -20.84
CA VAL A 284 -17.42 12.27 -21.89
C VAL A 284 -16.52 12.74 -23.02
N ALA A 285 -16.68 13.99 -23.47
CA ALA A 285 -15.81 14.58 -24.48
C ALA A 285 -14.35 14.68 -23.98
N HIS A 286 -14.13 15.03 -22.71
CA HIS A 286 -12.81 15.02 -22.10
C HIS A 286 -12.18 13.62 -22.11
N CYS A 287 -12.93 12.58 -21.73
CA CYS A 287 -12.42 11.21 -21.70
C CYS A 287 -12.08 10.66 -23.09
N GLN A 288 -12.83 11.07 -24.13
CA GLN A 288 -12.47 10.76 -25.52
C GLN A 288 -11.13 11.40 -25.90
N ARG A 289 -10.91 12.68 -25.55
CA ARG A 289 -9.62 13.36 -25.79
C ARG A 289 -8.51 12.72 -24.97
N TRP A 290 -8.76 12.44 -23.69
CA TRP A 290 -7.82 11.78 -22.77
C TRP A 290 -7.31 10.46 -23.36
N GLY A 291 -8.22 9.60 -23.84
CA GLY A 291 -7.85 8.33 -24.46
C GLY A 291 -7.14 8.45 -25.81
N SER A 292 -7.23 9.60 -26.49
CA SER A 292 -6.58 9.86 -27.79
C SER A 292 -5.16 10.42 -27.68
N LEU A 293 -4.69 10.78 -26.48
CA LEU A 293 -3.34 11.31 -26.30
C LEU A 293 -2.30 10.19 -26.47
N HIS A 294 -1.26 10.45 -27.25
CA HIS A 294 -0.16 9.53 -27.54
C HIS A 294 1.16 10.01 -26.93
N ASP A 295 1.17 10.25 -25.62
CA ASP A 295 2.32 10.79 -24.87
C ASP A 295 3.12 9.70 -24.12
N GLY A 296 2.90 8.43 -24.46
CA GLY A 296 3.54 7.28 -23.79
C GLY A 296 2.91 6.91 -22.44
N ILE A 297 1.85 7.60 -22.02
CA ILE A 297 1.06 7.29 -20.82
C ILE A 297 -0.24 6.62 -21.28
N VAL A 298 -0.57 5.43 -20.76
CA VAL A 298 -1.89 4.83 -21.04
C VAL A 298 -2.97 5.57 -20.28
N ARG A 299 -4.00 5.93 -21.04
CA ARG A 299 -5.07 6.82 -20.64
C ARG A 299 -6.41 6.12 -20.84
N ASP A 300 -6.51 4.90 -20.32
CA ASP A 300 -7.67 4.02 -20.48
C ASP A 300 -8.63 4.08 -19.29
N ASN A 301 -8.32 4.85 -18.24
CA ASN A 301 -9.06 4.82 -17.00
C ASN A 301 -10.03 6.00 -16.80
N CYS A 302 -10.30 6.85 -17.79
CA CYS A 302 -11.11 8.06 -17.56
C CYS A 302 -12.60 7.78 -17.33
N TYR A 303 -13.21 6.89 -18.12
CA TYR A 303 -14.67 6.65 -18.10
C TYR A 303 -15.07 5.22 -17.68
N ASN A 304 -14.10 4.36 -17.40
CA ASN A 304 -14.35 2.95 -17.04
C ASN A 304 -15.30 2.82 -15.86
N ASN A 305 -16.17 1.82 -15.92
CA ASN A 305 -17.17 1.50 -14.89
C ASN A 305 -18.16 2.64 -14.55
N THR A 306 -18.20 3.74 -15.32
CA THR A 306 -19.14 4.84 -15.04
C THR A 306 -20.59 4.38 -15.26
N ASP A 307 -20.88 3.80 -16.43
CA ASP A 307 -22.23 3.35 -16.77
C ASP A 307 -22.63 2.06 -16.00
N THR A 308 -21.63 1.28 -15.57
CA THR A 308 -21.79 0.03 -14.81
C THR A 308 -21.42 0.17 -13.33
N ILE A 309 -21.46 1.39 -12.78
CA ILE A 309 -20.96 1.69 -11.43
C ILE A 309 -21.60 0.80 -10.35
N HIS A 310 -22.88 0.47 -10.49
CA HIS A 310 -23.60 -0.42 -9.57
C HIS A 310 -22.93 -1.80 -9.43
N ALA A 311 -22.47 -2.39 -10.53
CA ALA A 311 -21.76 -3.66 -10.52
C ALA A 311 -20.37 -3.54 -9.88
N TYR A 312 -19.68 -2.42 -10.11
CA TYR A 312 -18.40 -2.15 -9.47
C TYR A 312 -18.53 -1.96 -7.95
N LEU A 313 -19.55 -1.22 -7.49
CA LEU A 313 -19.80 -1.00 -6.06
C LEU A 313 -20.05 -2.33 -5.33
N ARG A 314 -20.77 -3.27 -5.95
CA ARG A 314 -20.93 -4.63 -5.44
C ARG A 314 -19.59 -5.36 -5.34
N LEU A 315 -18.76 -5.28 -6.39
CA LEU A 315 -17.45 -5.93 -6.44
C LEU A 315 -16.50 -5.48 -5.32
N VAL A 316 -16.59 -4.21 -4.90
CA VAL A 316 -15.75 -3.64 -3.82
C VAL A 316 -16.45 -3.60 -2.45
N ASN A 317 -17.49 -4.41 -2.26
CA ASN A 317 -18.26 -4.51 -1.01
C ASN A 317 -18.74 -3.16 -0.48
N PHE A 318 -19.20 -2.27 -1.36
CA PHE A 318 -19.72 -0.97 -0.99
C PHE A 318 -21.17 -1.11 -0.48
N PRO A 319 -21.48 -0.80 0.79
CA PRO A 319 -22.70 -1.31 1.43
C PRO A 319 -23.96 -0.60 0.91
N PRO A 320 -24.97 -1.34 0.40
CA PRO A 320 -26.24 -0.75 -0.08
C PRO A 320 -27.19 -0.38 1.06
N SER A 321 -26.97 -0.90 2.27
CA SER A 321 -27.76 -0.59 3.47
C SER A 321 -27.54 0.84 4.00
N VAL A 322 -26.43 1.47 3.62
CA VAL A 322 -26.07 2.84 4.01
C VAL A 322 -26.57 3.80 2.93
N PRO A 323 -27.27 4.92 3.26
CA PRO A 323 -27.70 5.90 2.29
C PRO A 323 -26.56 6.36 1.38
N LEU A 324 -26.79 6.39 0.08
CA LEU A 324 -25.80 6.73 -0.93
C LEU A 324 -26.09 8.12 -1.50
N TYR A 325 -25.27 9.09 -1.14
CA TYR A 325 -25.24 10.39 -1.77
C TYR A 325 -24.49 10.33 -3.10
N VAL A 326 -25.12 10.72 -4.19
CA VAL A 326 -24.53 10.75 -5.53
C VAL A 326 -24.31 12.19 -5.97
N ALA A 327 -23.04 12.58 -6.01
CA ALA A 327 -22.59 13.89 -6.45
C ALA A 327 -22.20 13.85 -7.92
N ALA A 328 -22.76 14.76 -8.71
CA ALA A 328 -22.42 15.03 -10.10
C ALA A 328 -22.89 16.45 -10.45
N TYR A 329 -22.38 17.04 -11.54
CA TYR A 329 -22.95 18.26 -12.09
C TYR A 329 -24.17 17.93 -12.98
N TRP A 330 -25.29 17.63 -12.32
CA TRP A 330 -26.55 17.19 -12.94
C TRP A 330 -27.09 18.03 -14.10
N PRO A 331 -26.90 19.36 -14.18
CA PRO A 331 -27.37 20.12 -15.34
C PRO A 331 -26.72 19.72 -16.68
N ASP A 332 -25.55 19.10 -16.67
CA ASP A 332 -24.82 18.67 -17.88
C ASP A 332 -24.84 17.14 -18.11
N VAL A 333 -25.64 16.41 -17.33
CA VAL A 333 -25.77 14.95 -17.47
C VAL A 333 -26.87 14.62 -18.48
N ASP A 334 -26.56 13.76 -19.44
CA ASP A 334 -27.55 13.22 -20.38
C ASP A 334 -28.65 12.42 -19.63
N HIS A 335 -29.91 12.66 -19.98
CA HIS A 335 -31.05 12.04 -19.28
C HIS A 335 -31.06 10.52 -19.39
N GLY A 336 -30.72 9.96 -20.56
CA GLY A 336 -30.69 8.50 -20.75
C GLY A 336 -29.61 7.85 -19.89
N ARG A 337 -28.44 8.50 -19.77
CA ARG A 337 -27.35 8.09 -18.89
C ARG A 337 -27.72 8.18 -17.41
N GLU A 338 -28.36 9.29 -17.00
CA GLU A 338 -28.88 9.47 -15.63
C GLU A 338 -29.82 8.31 -15.27
N GLU A 339 -30.80 8.01 -16.13
CA GLU A 339 -31.79 6.95 -15.91
C GLU A 339 -31.13 5.56 -15.80
N ALA A 340 -30.20 5.24 -16.71
CA ALA A 340 -29.50 3.95 -16.71
C ALA A 340 -28.68 3.73 -15.44
N VAL A 341 -27.86 4.72 -15.04
CA VAL A 341 -27.00 4.60 -13.85
C VAL A 341 -27.82 4.55 -12.56
N MET A 342 -28.81 5.44 -12.44
CA MET A 342 -29.68 5.48 -11.26
C MET A 342 -30.57 4.24 -11.16
N GLY A 343 -31.07 3.74 -12.28
CA GLY A 343 -31.79 2.48 -12.38
C GLY A 343 -30.95 1.32 -11.87
N GLY A 344 -29.71 1.18 -12.35
CA GLY A 344 -28.77 0.15 -11.91
C GLY A 344 -28.47 0.22 -10.40
N LEU A 345 -28.22 1.41 -9.86
CA LEU A 345 -28.01 1.58 -8.41
C LEU A 345 -29.23 1.15 -7.58
N ARG A 346 -30.44 1.53 -8.00
CA ARG A 346 -31.67 1.14 -7.30
C ARG A 346 -31.92 -0.37 -7.38
N LEU A 347 -31.62 -0.99 -8.53
CA LEU A 347 -31.74 -2.44 -8.72
C LEU A 347 -30.80 -3.24 -7.80
N GLU A 348 -29.59 -2.73 -7.54
CA GLU A 348 -28.66 -3.32 -6.55
C GLU A 348 -29.01 -2.94 -5.10
N GLY A 349 -30.14 -2.27 -4.87
CA GLY A 349 -30.68 -1.99 -3.53
C GLY A 349 -30.15 -0.72 -2.86
N TYR A 350 -29.41 0.14 -3.57
CA TYR A 350 -28.93 1.40 -2.99
C TYR A 350 -30.06 2.40 -2.76
N LYS A 351 -30.08 3.01 -1.56
CA LYS A 351 -30.93 4.16 -1.25
C LYS A 351 -30.24 5.44 -1.72
N VAL A 352 -30.51 5.83 -2.96
CA VAL A 352 -29.84 6.94 -3.63
C VAL A 352 -30.47 8.29 -3.31
N VAL A 353 -29.62 9.28 -3.08
CA VAL A 353 -29.96 10.70 -2.94
C VAL A 353 -28.99 11.50 -3.80
N THR A 354 -29.49 12.31 -4.70
CA THR A 354 -28.63 13.14 -5.55
C THR A 354 -28.34 14.50 -4.90
N SER A 355 -27.28 15.17 -5.36
CA SER A 355 -27.06 16.59 -5.01
C SER A 355 -28.23 17.49 -5.42
N ARG A 356 -28.96 17.16 -6.50
CA ARG A 356 -30.20 17.83 -6.93
C ARG A 356 -31.32 17.68 -5.88
N ASP A 357 -31.56 16.46 -5.40
CA ASP A 357 -32.59 16.18 -4.38
C ASP A 357 -32.32 16.95 -3.09
N LEU A 358 -31.04 17.04 -2.70
CA LEU A 358 -30.62 17.72 -1.49
C LEU A 358 -30.78 19.24 -1.61
N ALA A 359 -30.38 19.83 -2.74
CA ALA A 359 -30.55 21.26 -3.00
C ALA A 359 -32.02 21.68 -2.89
N THR A 360 -32.94 20.92 -3.50
CA THR A 360 -34.39 21.16 -3.41
C THR A 360 -34.89 21.09 -1.96
N ARG A 361 -34.44 20.10 -1.18
CA ARG A 361 -34.88 19.91 0.22
C ARG A 361 -34.35 20.98 1.17
N LEU A 362 -33.15 21.49 0.92
CA LEU A 362 -32.50 22.47 1.78
C LEU A 362 -32.86 23.91 1.42
N GLY A 363 -33.60 24.14 0.33
CA GLY A 363 -33.86 25.48 -0.18
C GLY A 363 -32.57 26.21 -0.56
N VAL A 364 -31.50 25.47 -0.85
CA VAL A 364 -30.27 26.04 -1.43
C VAL A 364 -30.63 26.41 -2.87
N PRO A 365 -30.40 27.64 -3.33
CA PRO A 365 -30.73 28.06 -4.69
C PRO A 365 -30.13 27.08 -5.70
N GLY A 366 -30.98 26.21 -6.25
CA GLY A 366 -30.61 25.33 -7.34
C GLY A 366 -30.52 26.17 -8.61
N ALA A 367 -29.41 26.04 -9.33
CA ALA A 367 -29.17 26.57 -10.66
C ALA A 367 -28.89 28.09 -10.78
N GLY A 368 -27.60 28.40 -10.80
CA GLY A 368 -26.97 29.62 -11.31
C GLY A 368 -25.46 29.35 -11.48
N GLU A 369 -24.73 30.10 -12.31
CA GLU A 369 -23.30 29.82 -12.57
C GLU A 369 -22.44 29.93 -11.29
N VAL A 370 -22.75 30.90 -10.42
CA VAL A 370 -22.16 31.05 -9.07
C VAL A 370 -22.55 29.88 -8.13
N ALA A 371 -23.62 29.15 -8.44
CA ALA A 371 -24.05 28.00 -7.64
C ALA A 371 -23.23 26.73 -7.92
N ARG A 372 -22.46 26.66 -9.02
CA ARG A 372 -21.71 25.44 -9.39
C ARG A 372 -20.54 25.19 -8.44
N GLU A 373 -19.68 26.17 -8.23
CA GLU A 373 -18.49 26.01 -7.36
C GLU A 373 -18.90 25.91 -5.88
N LEU A 374 -20.00 26.57 -5.48
CA LEU A 374 -20.61 26.38 -4.16
C LEU A 374 -21.23 24.99 -3.98
N GLY A 375 -21.88 24.45 -5.02
CA GLY A 375 -22.36 23.06 -5.01
C GLY A 375 -21.20 22.07 -4.86
N ALA A 376 -20.12 22.29 -5.61
CA ALA A 376 -18.89 21.49 -5.50
C ALA A 376 -18.27 21.59 -4.10
N LEU A 377 -18.26 22.77 -3.46
CA LEU A 377 -17.82 22.93 -2.07
C LEU A 377 -18.63 22.05 -1.11
N VAL A 378 -19.97 22.03 -1.26
CA VAL A 378 -20.85 21.19 -0.44
C VAL A 378 -20.58 19.71 -0.70
N ASP A 379 -20.53 19.29 -1.96
CA ASP A 379 -20.23 17.91 -2.35
C ASP A 379 -18.88 17.45 -1.80
N TYR A 380 -17.87 18.32 -1.84
CA TYR A 380 -16.53 18.03 -1.35
C TYR A 380 -16.52 17.89 0.18
N ALA A 381 -17.20 18.79 0.89
CA ALA A 381 -17.33 18.70 2.34
C ALA A 381 -18.08 17.42 2.77
N LEU A 382 -19.13 17.02 2.02
CA LEU A 382 -19.82 15.74 2.24
C LEU A 382 -18.91 14.54 1.96
N ALA A 383 -18.11 14.59 0.89
CA ALA A 383 -17.11 13.58 0.59
C ALA A 383 -16.10 13.41 1.74
N LEU A 384 -15.65 14.50 2.37
CA LEU A 384 -14.75 14.44 3.53
C LEU A 384 -15.45 13.95 4.82
N ALA A 385 -16.75 14.18 4.97
CA ALA A 385 -17.51 13.82 6.17
C ALA A 385 -18.13 12.40 6.16
N CYS A 386 -18.24 11.76 5.00
CA CYS A 386 -18.92 10.47 4.84
C CYS A 386 -18.14 9.27 5.42
N ASP A 387 -18.83 8.13 5.59
CA ASP A 387 -18.24 6.85 6.04
C ASP A 387 -17.32 6.26 4.96
N ARG A 388 -17.84 6.10 3.73
CA ARG A 388 -17.08 5.68 2.56
C ARG A 388 -17.27 6.63 1.39
N PHE A 389 -16.15 7.03 0.79
CA PHE A 389 -16.11 7.83 -0.44
C PHE A 389 -15.60 7.00 -1.61
N ILE A 390 -16.26 7.08 -2.75
CA ILE A 390 -15.72 6.56 -4.01
C ILE A 390 -15.93 7.58 -5.13
N GLY A 391 -14.94 7.76 -5.99
CA GLY A 391 -15.06 8.67 -7.13
C GLY A 391 -14.20 8.29 -8.34
N ASN A 392 -13.99 9.26 -9.23
CA ASN A 392 -13.22 9.08 -10.45
C ASN A 392 -11.75 9.49 -10.25
N SER A 393 -10.79 8.60 -10.53
CA SER A 393 -9.35 8.81 -10.34
C SER A 393 -8.73 9.90 -11.23
N VAL A 394 -9.31 10.19 -12.39
CA VAL A 394 -8.83 11.24 -13.32
C VAL A 394 -9.36 12.62 -12.89
N SER A 395 -10.50 12.67 -12.22
CA SER A 395 -11.05 13.91 -11.66
C SER A 395 -10.18 14.44 -10.51
N THR A 396 -9.66 15.66 -10.65
CA THR A 396 -8.91 16.33 -9.57
C THR A 396 -9.74 16.49 -8.29
N PHE A 397 -11.06 16.62 -8.42
CA PHE A 397 -12.00 16.61 -7.28
C PHE A 397 -11.92 15.31 -6.49
N SER A 398 -12.19 14.16 -7.13
CA SER A 398 -12.20 12.89 -6.40
C SER A 398 -10.81 12.51 -5.95
N ALA A 399 -9.80 12.74 -6.78
CA ALA A 399 -8.42 12.41 -6.43
C ALA A 399 -7.97 13.18 -5.20
N LEU A 400 -8.21 14.50 -5.11
CA LEU A 400 -7.87 15.27 -3.92
C LEU A 400 -8.66 14.80 -2.69
N ALA A 401 -9.97 14.52 -2.83
CA ALA A 401 -10.79 13.99 -1.74
C ALA A 401 -10.28 12.63 -1.24
N ILE A 402 -9.82 11.75 -2.14
CA ILE A 402 -9.21 10.46 -1.78
C ILE A 402 -7.93 10.68 -0.98
N LEU A 403 -7.07 11.62 -1.39
CA LEU A 403 -5.82 11.91 -0.70
C LEU A 403 -6.08 12.47 0.71
N GLU A 404 -6.95 13.46 0.85
CA GLU A 404 -7.32 14.04 2.15
C GLU A 404 -7.94 13.00 3.10
N ARG A 405 -8.88 12.19 2.61
CA ARG A 405 -9.50 11.12 3.41
C ARG A 405 -8.48 10.08 3.86
N ARG A 406 -7.63 9.61 2.95
CA ARG A 406 -6.60 8.61 3.29
C ARG A 406 -5.55 9.15 4.26
N HIS A 407 -5.21 10.44 4.16
CA HIS A 407 -4.37 11.12 5.14
C HIS A 407 -4.98 11.08 6.55
N ARG A 408 -6.30 11.28 6.64
CA ARG A 408 -7.09 11.18 7.89
C ARG A 408 -7.44 9.74 8.30
N GLY A 409 -6.90 8.72 7.61
CA GLY A 409 -7.19 7.32 7.89
C GLY A 409 -8.61 6.87 7.52
N GLN A 410 -9.34 7.66 6.73
CA GLN A 410 -10.71 7.39 6.30
C GLN A 410 -10.73 6.60 4.99
N TRP A 411 -11.77 5.78 4.82
CA TRP A 411 -11.92 4.92 3.63
C TRP A 411 -12.23 5.77 2.39
N ALA A 412 -11.43 5.61 1.33
CA ALA A 412 -11.66 6.25 0.04
C ALA A 412 -11.10 5.44 -1.14
N ALA A 413 -11.91 5.27 -2.18
CA ALA A 413 -11.61 4.47 -3.36
C ALA A 413 -11.90 5.22 -4.67
N TYR A 414 -11.59 4.59 -5.81
CA TYR A 414 -11.99 5.06 -7.13
C TYR A 414 -12.46 3.92 -8.02
N TYR A 415 -13.45 4.17 -8.88
CA TYR A 415 -14.17 3.11 -9.59
C TYR A 415 -13.64 2.80 -10.99
N ASN A 416 -12.90 3.73 -11.59
CA ASN A 416 -12.51 3.73 -12.99
C ASN A 416 -11.12 3.11 -13.26
N GLY A 417 -10.48 2.57 -12.22
CA GLY A 417 -9.18 1.88 -12.35
C GLY A 417 -8.01 2.82 -12.67
N GLY A 418 -6.90 2.22 -13.11
CA GLY A 418 -5.64 2.90 -13.42
C GLY A 418 -5.01 3.65 -12.23
N ASN A 419 -4.15 4.61 -12.55
CA ASN A 419 -3.53 5.53 -11.59
C ASN A 419 -4.40 6.78 -11.35
N MET A 420 -4.09 7.57 -10.31
CA MET A 420 -4.63 8.91 -10.07
C MET A 420 -3.65 9.95 -10.65
N PRO A 421 -3.89 10.54 -11.84
CA PRO A 421 -2.89 11.38 -12.52
C PRO A 421 -2.36 12.54 -11.68
N VAL A 422 -3.19 13.11 -10.79
CA VAL A 422 -2.76 14.19 -9.88
C VAL A 422 -1.58 13.80 -9.00
N THR A 423 -1.39 12.50 -8.70
CA THR A 423 -0.30 12.04 -7.83
C THR A 423 1.07 12.17 -8.48
N MET A 424 1.13 12.27 -9.81
CA MET A 424 2.37 12.56 -10.54
C MET A 424 2.85 14.00 -10.31
N MET A 425 1.94 14.89 -9.91
CA MET A 425 2.22 16.32 -9.68
C MET A 425 2.41 16.65 -8.20
N LEU A 426 2.20 15.69 -7.31
CA LEU A 426 2.28 15.85 -5.86
C LEU A 426 3.50 15.14 -5.26
N PRO A 427 4.03 15.61 -4.13
CA PRO A 427 5.18 14.98 -3.46
C PRO A 427 4.84 13.59 -2.92
N ALA A 428 5.88 12.79 -2.67
CA ALA A 428 5.79 11.40 -2.22
C ALA A 428 4.96 11.14 -0.97
N GLY A 429 4.95 12.09 -0.05
CA GLY A 429 4.21 11.95 1.19
C GLY A 429 2.69 12.12 1.06
N MET A 430 2.20 12.67 -0.06
CA MET A 430 0.76 12.89 -0.24
C MET A 430 0.02 11.68 -0.77
N HIS A 431 0.70 10.86 -1.59
CA HIS A 431 0.14 9.61 -2.11
C HIS A 431 1.10 8.46 -1.91
N GLN A 432 0.60 7.39 -1.28
CA GLN A 432 1.35 6.17 -1.04
C GLN A 432 0.68 4.98 -1.71
N LEU A 433 1.46 4.20 -2.46
CA LEU A 433 1.06 2.91 -2.99
C LEU A 433 0.95 1.92 -1.81
N PRO A 434 -0.20 1.25 -1.60
CA PRO A 434 -0.28 0.17 -0.62
C PRO A 434 0.71 -0.94 -0.96
N TRP A 435 1.60 -1.21 -0.02
CA TRP A 435 2.55 -2.32 -0.06
C TRP A 435 2.10 -3.38 0.93
N VAL A 436 1.93 -4.61 0.47
CA VAL A 436 1.44 -5.74 1.23
C VAL A 436 2.52 -6.81 1.29
N PHE A 437 2.74 -7.37 2.46
CA PHE A 437 3.57 -8.56 2.66
C PHE A 437 2.91 -9.49 3.67
N THR A 438 3.37 -10.73 3.72
CA THR A 438 2.91 -11.73 4.70
C THR A 438 3.98 -11.94 5.76
N ALA A 439 3.57 -12.20 7.00
CA ALA A 439 4.47 -12.57 8.08
C ALA A 439 3.78 -13.52 9.06
N ASN A 440 4.58 -14.25 9.83
CA ASN A 440 4.09 -15.10 10.90
C ASN A 440 4.90 -14.89 12.19
N SER A 441 4.47 -15.49 13.29
CA SER A 441 5.14 -15.34 14.60
C SER A 441 6.19 -16.42 14.91
N TRP A 442 6.56 -17.28 13.97
CA TRP A 442 7.45 -18.44 14.20
C TRP A 442 8.63 -18.54 13.22
N SER A 443 8.74 -17.64 12.24
CA SER A 443 9.87 -17.53 11.31
C SER A 443 10.94 -16.53 11.77
N GLU A 444 11.24 -16.50 13.08
CA GLU A 444 12.19 -15.56 13.71
C GLU A 444 13.54 -15.38 12.97
N PRO A 445 14.17 -16.45 12.42
CA PRO A 445 15.44 -16.30 11.71
C PRO A 445 15.38 -15.31 10.52
N TYR A 446 14.20 -15.06 9.95
CA TYR A 446 13.99 -14.16 8.81
C TYR A 446 13.52 -12.76 9.22
N ASP A 447 13.24 -12.50 10.50
CA ASP A 447 12.74 -11.21 11.00
C ASP A 447 13.61 -10.02 10.56
N HIS A 448 14.92 -10.23 10.54
CA HIS A 448 15.87 -9.19 10.19
C HIS A 448 15.72 -8.72 8.73
N MET A 449 15.37 -9.62 7.81
CA MET A 449 15.10 -9.28 6.42
C MET A 449 13.84 -8.42 6.32
N LEU A 450 12.77 -8.82 7.01
CA LEU A 450 11.53 -8.06 7.04
C LEU A 450 11.71 -6.67 7.66
N LYS A 451 12.50 -6.57 8.73
CA LYS A 451 12.83 -5.30 9.36
C LYS A 451 13.51 -4.35 8.38
N ILE A 452 14.42 -4.85 7.54
CA ILE A 452 15.10 -4.07 6.50
C ILE A 452 14.15 -3.70 5.36
N ALA A 453 13.24 -4.60 4.94
CA ALA A 453 12.19 -4.28 3.97
C ALA A 453 11.34 -3.08 4.44
N VAL A 454 10.88 -3.11 5.70
CA VAL A 454 10.09 -2.02 6.29
C VAL A 454 10.91 -0.74 6.44
N GLN A 455 12.15 -0.83 6.90
CA GLN A 455 13.04 0.34 7.05
C GLN A 455 13.35 1.01 5.72
N SER A 456 13.67 0.25 4.69
CA SER A 456 13.96 0.78 3.36
C SER A 456 12.73 1.39 2.70
N ALA A 457 11.55 0.78 2.84
CA ALA A 457 10.28 1.36 2.40
C ALA A 457 9.99 2.71 3.08
N GLN A 458 10.25 2.79 4.39
CA GLN A 458 10.08 4.03 5.17
C GLN A 458 11.09 5.12 4.78
N ARG A 459 12.36 4.74 4.54
CA ARG A 459 13.43 5.66 4.15
C ARG A 459 13.13 6.34 2.82
N HIS A 460 12.66 5.58 1.83
CA HIS A 460 12.37 6.11 0.49
C HIS A 460 10.98 6.72 0.36
N GLY A 461 10.06 6.36 1.26
CA GLY A 461 8.67 6.83 1.22
C GLY A 461 7.89 6.29 0.01
N GLY A 462 6.68 6.81 -0.17
CA GLY A 462 5.79 6.42 -1.27
C GLY A 462 5.08 5.07 -1.10
N LEU A 463 5.46 4.24 -0.12
CA LEU A 463 4.77 2.98 0.20
C LEU A 463 4.02 3.09 1.54
N LYS A 464 2.82 2.49 1.61
CA LYS A 464 2.05 2.32 2.84
C LYS A 464 2.03 0.85 3.23
N PRO A 465 2.72 0.43 4.32
CA PRO A 465 2.88 -0.98 4.66
C PRO A 465 1.65 -1.60 5.32
N TYR A 466 1.23 -2.74 4.79
CA TYR A 466 0.23 -3.66 5.33
C TYR A 466 0.85 -5.05 5.48
N CYS A 467 0.57 -5.70 6.60
CA CYS A 467 1.06 -7.04 6.88
C CYS A 467 -0.11 -7.98 7.15
N LEU A 468 -0.30 -8.98 6.30
CA LEU A 468 -1.16 -10.13 6.61
C LEU A 468 -0.38 -11.00 7.61
N PHE A 469 -0.79 -10.94 8.87
CA PHE A 469 -0.05 -11.50 9.99
C PHE A 469 -0.78 -12.72 10.58
N LEU A 470 -0.06 -13.85 10.60
CA LEU A 470 -0.53 -15.11 11.16
C LEU A 470 0.22 -15.45 12.46
N GLY A 471 -0.51 -15.77 13.54
CA GLY A 471 0.09 -16.20 14.81
C GLY A 471 0.00 -15.19 15.95
N ASN A 472 0.96 -15.23 16.87
CA ASN A 472 0.89 -14.57 18.18
C ASN A 472 1.19 -13.06 18.10
N THR A 473 0.23 -12.23 18.50
CA THR A 473 0.34 -10.76 18.54
C THR A 473 1.26 -10.24 19.66
N SER A 474 1.62 -11.10 20.62
CA SER A 474 2.60 -10.77 21.67
C SER A 474 4.05 -10.98 21.23
N SER A 475 4.28 -11.53 20.03
CA SER A 475 5.62 -11.79 19.50
C SER A 475 6.45 -10.50 19.34
N PRO A 476 7.78 -10.58 19.48
CA PRO A 476 8.66 -9.44 19.26
C PRO A 476 8.48 -8.80 17.88
N LEU A 477 8.30 -9.60 16.84
CA LEU A 477 8.08 -9.10 15.48
C LEU A 477 6.79 -8.29 15.37
N HIS A 478 5.66 -8.80 15.88
CA HIS A 478 4.38 -8.09 15.82
C HIS A 478 4.47 -6.73 16.52
N LYS A 479 5.06 -6.68 17.73
CA LYS A 479 5.27 -5.43 18.48
C LYS A 479 6.16 -4.46 17.71
N TRP A 480 7.23 -4.96 17.08
CA TRP A 480 8.14 -4.15 16.28
C TRP A 480 7.43 -3.55 15.05
N LEU A 481 6.64 -4.34 14.31
CA LEU A 481 5.88 -3.89 13.15
C LEU A 481 4.85 -2.82 13.54
N ALA A 482 4.13 -3.03 14.65
CA ALA A 482 3.18 -2.05 15.18
C ALA A 482 3.85 -0.71 15.53
N ALA A 483 5.01 -0.76 16.20
CA ALA A 483 5.80 0.42 16.53
C ALA A 483 6.31 1.17 15.29
N ARG A 484 6.46 0.47 14.15
CA ARG A 484 6.81 1.05 12.85
C ARG A 484 5.58 1.46 12.03
N LYS A 485 4.40 1.59 12.62
CA LYS A 485 3.16 2.02 11.94
C LYS A 485 2.80 1.13 10.74
N VAL A 486 3.21 -0.13 10.76
CA VAL A 486 2.71 -1.14 9.81
C VAL A 486 1.27 -1.47 10.19
N THR A 487 0.36 -1.47 9.20
CA THR A 487 -1.01 -1.89 9.45
C THR A 487 -1.06 -3.41 9.51
N LEU A 488 -1.16 -3.95 10.72
CA LEU A 488 -1.21 -5.39 10.97
C LEU A 488 -2.63 -5.92 10.81
N LEU A 489 -2.78 -6.90 9.93
CA LEU A 489 -4.03 -7.53 9.57
C LEU A 489 -3.97 -8.98 10.03
N ARG A 490 -4.54 -9.24 11.21
CA ARG A 490 -4.63 -10.60 11.71
C ARG A 490 -5.41 -11.45 10.72
N HIS A 491 -4.81 -12.54 10.28
CA HIS A 491 -5.38 -13.38 9.24
C HIS A 491 -5.13 -14.85 9.57
N GLU A 492 -6.21 -15.63 9.59
CA GLU A 492 -6.20 -17.09 9.68
C GLU A 492 -6.94 -17.60 8.44
N PRO A 493 -6.26 -18.25 7.48
CA PRO A 493 -6.92 -18.62 6.24
C PRO A 493 -7.97 -19.72 6.44
N GLU A 494 -9.20 -19.49 5.97
CA GLU A 494 -10.29 -20.48 6.07
C GLU A 494 -10.01 -21.76 5.28
N TRP A 495 -9.19 -21.65 4.23
CA TRP A 495 -8.80 -22.76 3.37
C TRP A 495 -7.63 -23.60 3.90
N ARG A 496 -7.05 -23.26 5.07
CA ARG A 496 -5.84 -23.88 5.63
C ARG A 496 -5.87 -25.41 5.59
N GLU A 497 -6.88 -26.02 6.21
CA GLU A 497 -6.98 -27.48 6.32
C GLU A 497 -7.14 -28.16 4.96
N ARG A 498 -7.88 -27.53 4.04
CA ARG A 498 -8.08 -28.03 2.67
C ARG A 498 -6.78 -27.98 1.88
N LEU A 499 -6.02 -26.89 1.97
CA LEU A 499 -4.72 -26.77 1.30
C LEU A 499 -3.75 -27.86 1.78
N VAL A 500 -3.66 -28.05 3.10
CA VAL A 500 -2.79 -29.08 3.69
C VAL A 500 -3.21 -30.47 3.24
N ALA A 501 -4.52 -30.75 3.15
CA ALA A 501 -5.02 -32.03 2.64
C ALA A 501 -4.60 -32.28 1.19
N VAL A 502 -4.66 -31.27 0.31
CA VAL A 502 -4.23 -31.37 -1.09
C VAL A 502 -2.73 -31.66 -1.20
N ALA A 503 -1.90 -30.99 -0.40
CA ALA A 503 -0.44 -31.16 -0.47
C ALA A 503 0.02 -32.53 0.07
N ARG A 504 -0.68 -33.07 1.08
CA ARG A 504 -0.21 -34.13 1.98
C ARG A 504 0.42 -35.34 1.28
N SER A 505 -0.18 -35.84 0.20
CA SER A 505 0.29 -37.05 -0.48
C SER A 505 1.60 -36.88 -1.23
N HIS A 506 1.96 -35.66 -1.65
CA HIS A 506 3.16 -35.40 -2.46
C HIS A 506 4.17 -34.46 -1.80
N MET A 507 3.93 -33.98 -0.57
CA MET A 507 4.84 -33.05 0.12
C MET A 507 6.30 -33.53 0.11
N LYS A 508 6.55 -34.78 0.47
CA LYS A 508 7.91 -35.35 0.51
C LYS A 508 8.56 -35.43 -0.87
N GLU A 509 7.80 -35.76 -1.91
CA GLU A 509 8.31 -35.83 -3.28
C GLU A 509 8.60 -34.43 -3.83
N ASN A 510 7.75 -33.47 -3.48
CA ASN A 510 7.81 -32.11 -4.00
C ASN A 510 8.91 -31.26 -3.34
N THR A 511 9.54 -31.70 -2.24
CA THR A 511 10.67 -30.97 -1.63
C THR A 511 11.87 -30.81 -2.56
N GLN A 512 12.00 -31.69 -3.57
CA GLN A 512 13.05 -31.56 -4.59
C GLN A 512 12.88 -30.31 -5.46
N TYR A 513 11.63 -29.85 -5.64
CA TYR A 513 11.29 -28.67 -6.45
C TYR A 513 11.32 -27.39 -5.63
N SER A 514 10.97 -27.45 -4.34
CA SER A 514 10.97 -26.28 -3.46
C SER A 514 11.03 -26.65 -1.98
N PRO A 515 11.80 -25.90 -1.16
CA PRO A 515 11.82 -26.08 0.29
C PRO A 515 10.47 -25.75 0.95
N LEU A 516 9.53 -25.11 0.23
CA LEU A 516 8.20 -24.79 0.76
C LEU A 516 7.41 -26.03 1.19
N TYR A 517 7.65 -27.19 0.57
CA TYR A 517 6.95 -28.44 0.91
C TYR A 517 7.47 -29.14 2.18
N THR A 518 8.51 -28.60 2.82
CA THR A 518 9.10 -29.20 4.03
C THR A 518 8.15 -29.21 5.23
N SER A 519 7.19 -28.29 5.28
CA SER A 519 6.16 -28.27 6.32
C SER A 519 4.85 -27.65 5.83
N ALA A 520 3.75 -28.04 6.49
CA ALA A 520 2.43 -27.48 6.23
C ALA A 520 2.39 -25.97 6.50
N ASP A 521 3.07 -25.51 7.57
CA ASP A 521 3.06 -24.10 7.94
C ASP A 521 3.81 -23.21 6.94
N MET A 522 4.86 -23.74 6.27
CA MET A 522 5.54 -23.02 5.18
C MET A 522 4.61 -22.88 3.96
N LEU A 523 3.92 -23.95 3.57
CA LEU A 523 2.92 -23.89 2.49
C LEU A 523 1.80 -22.90 2.83
N VAL A 524 1.20 -23.01 4.01
CA VAL A 524 0.12 -22.12 4.45
C VAL A 524 0.61 -20.67 4.47
N SER A 525 1.80 -20.41 5.03
CA SER A 525 2.38 -19.07 5.10
C SER A 525 2.54 -18.45 3.72
N THR A 526 3.01 -19.23 2.76
CA THR A 526 3.21 -18.77 1.38
C THR A 526 1.89 -18.49 0.66
N PHE A 527 0.87 -19.34 0.81
CA PHE A 527 -0.43 -19.15 0.16
C PHE A 527 -1.28 -18.03 0.78
N GLN A 528 -0.94 -17.47 1.96
CA GLN A 528 -1.69 -16.35 2.57
C GLN A 528 -1.93 -15.17 1.61
N ARG A 529 -1.03 -14.95 0.65
CA ARG A 529 -1.12 -13.86 -0.32
C ARG A 529 -2.36 -13.93 -1.22
N ILE A 530 -3.03 -15.09 -1.34
CA ILE A 530 -4.28 -15.20 -2.12
C ILE A 530 -5.44 -14.43 -1.46
N ASP A 531 -5.42 -14.27 -0.14
CA ASP A 531 -6.49 -13.62 0.63
C ASP A 531 -6.33 -12.08 0.69
N ILE A 532 -5.27 -11.53 0.08
CA ILE A 532 -5.08 -10.08 -0.06
C ILE A 532 -6.31 -9.44 -0.73
N ALA A 533 -6.85 -10.08 -1.77
CA ALA A 533 -8.05 -9.60 -2.47
C ALA A 533 -9.31 -9.61 -1.59
N ARG A 534 -9.36 -10.47 -0.57
CA ARG A 534 -10.50 -10.61 0.35
C ARG A 534 -10.36 -9.80 1.64
N THR A 535 -9.29 -9.04 1.78
CA THR A 535 -9.02 -8.26 2.99
C THR A 535 -9.80 -6.93 2.98
N PRO A 536 -10.76 -6.69 3.89
CA PRO A 536 -11.67 -5.54 3.80
C PRO A 536 -11.01 -4.17 3.84
N VAL A 537 -9.89 -4.01 4.58
CA VAL A 537 -9.16 -2.73 4.60
C VAL A 537 -8.58 -2.38 3.22
N LEU A 538 -8.32 -3.39 2.38
CA LEU A 538 -7.76 -3.25 1.05
C LEU A 538 -8.84 -3.05 -0.03
N ASP A 539 -10.13 -3.10 0.32
CA ASP A 539 -11.25 -2.81 -0.60
C ASP A 539 -11.22 -1.40 -1.18
N GLN A 540 -10.49 -0.50 -0.52
CA GLN A 540 -10.29 0.86 -1.00
C GLN A 540 -9.26 1.01 -2.14
N TYR A 541 -8.51 -0.04 -2.46
CA TYR A 541 -7.41 0.00 -3.42
C TYR A 541 -7.71 -0.82 -4.67
N SER A 542 -7.40 -0.24 -5.83
CA SER A 542 -7.44 -0.95 -7.12
C SER A 542 -6.17 -1.79 -7.34
N TYR A 543 -5.02 -1.24 -6.94
CA TYR A 543 -3.72 -1.90 -7.07
C TYR A 543 -2.99 -1.93 -5.73
N VAL A 544 -2.27 -3.02 -5.48
CA VAL A 544 -1.30 -3.15 -4.40
C VAL A 544 0.01 -3.73 -4.91
N LEU A 545 1.13 -3.29 -4.36
CA LEU A 545 2.41 -3.96 -4.52
C LEU A 545 2.51 -5.04 -3.46
N TYR A 546 2.56 -6.30 -3.87
CA TYR A 546 2.93 -7.40 -2.99
C TYR A 546 4.43 -7.70 -3.11
N THR A 547 5.10 -7.93 -1.99
CA THR A 547 6.44 -8.55 -1.98
C THR A 547 6.55 -9.62 -0.90
N ASP A 548 7.47 -10.56 -1.09
CA ASP A 548 8.00 -11.38 -0.02
C ASP A 548 8.75 -10.51 1.02
N ALA A 549 8.98 -11.09 2.20
CA ALA A 549 9.53 -10.39 3.35
C ALA A 549 11.06 -10.18 3.27
N ASP A 550 11.73 -10.73 2.26
CA ASP A 550 13.18 -10.75 2.06
C ASP A 550 13.67 -9.80 0.96
N VAL A 551 13.04 -8.63 0.90
CA VAL A 551 13.37 -7.55 -0.03
C VAL A 551 13.95 -6.33 0.68
N TYR A 552 14.56 -5.43 -0.09
CA TYR A 552 14.70 -4.03 0.31
C TYR A 552 14.50 -3.10 -0.88
N PHE A 553 14.05 -1.87 -0.58
CA PHE A 553 13.77 -0.84 -1.58
C PHE A 553 14.97 0.07 -1.77
N ARG A 554 15.33 0.35 -3.02
CA ARG A 554 16.46 1.22 -3.39
C ARG A 554 16.05 2.65 -3.74
N ARG A 555 14.77 2.85 -4.01
CA ARG A 555 14.16 4.14 -4.33
C ARG A 555 12.67 4.14 -4.00
N ARG A 556 12.06 5.32 -4.06
CA ARG A 556 10.61 5.48 -4.05
C ARG A 556 9.98 4.67 -5.19
N ILE A 557 8.87 4.02 -4.91
CA ILE A 557 8.04 3.32 -5.90
C ILE A 557 6.66 3.95 -5.97
N THR A 558 6.17 4.22 -7.17
CA THR A 558 4.80 4.64 -7.47
C THR A 558 4.16 3.68 -8.46
N LEU A 559 2.85 3.83 -8.69
CA LEU A 559 2.15 3.00 -9.65
C LEU A 559 2.63 3.22 -11.10
N ASP A 560 3.15 4.42 -11.41
CA ASP A 560 3.68 4.77 -12.74
C ASP A 560 4.97 4.01 -13.08
N ASP A 561 5.71 3.54 -12.08
CA ASP A 561 6.95 2.78 -12.29
C ASP A 561 6.71 1.45 -13.02
N PHE A 562 5.50 0.89 -12.93
CA PHE A 562 5.19 -0.45 -13.47
C PHE A 562 4.93 -0.49 -14.98
N ARG A 563 5.09 0.66 -15.66
CA ARG A 563 4.80 0.89 -17.08
C ARG A 563 3.37 0.55 -17.48
N LEU A 564 2.77 1.42 -18.26
CA LEU A 564 1.39 1.24 -18.68
C LEU A 564 1.27 0.38 -19.97
N PRO A 565 0.15 -0.34 -20.22
CA PRO A 565 -1.01 -0.51 -19.35
C PRO A 565 -0.66 -1.32 -18.10
N LEU A 566 -1.32 -1.04 -16.97
CA LEU A 566 -1.13 -1.83 -15.76
C LEU A 566 -1.66 -3.26 -15.96
N PRO A 567 -1.20 -4.25 -15.17
CA PRO A 567 -1.66 -5.62 -15.27
C PRO A 567 -3.18 -5.74 -15.03
N THR A 568 -3.85 -6.56 -15.83
CA THR A 568 -5.29 -6.78 -15.73
C THR A 568 -5.67 -7.66 -14.54
N ALA A 569 -4.78 -8.56 -14.09
CA ALA A 569 -4.97 -9.39 -12.89
C ALA A 569 -3.75 -9.29 -11.95
N VAL A 570 -2.60 -9.76 -12.41
CA VAL A 570 -1.33 -9.67 -11.69
C VAL A 570 -0.20 -9.42 -12.68
N GLY A 571 0.75 -8.58 -12.31
CA GLY A 571 2.05 -8.49 -12.97
C GLY A 571 3.09 -9.12 -12.06
N MET A 572 3.89 -10.05 -12.59
CA MET A 572 4.93 -10.77 -11.85
C MET A 572 6.29 -10.50 -12.48
N ALA A 573 7.34 -10.37 -11.67
CA ALA A 573 8.68 -10.20 -12.20
C ALA A 573 9.22 -11.50 -12.80
N VAL A 574 10.12 -11.42 -13.77
CA VAL A 574 10.77 -12.61 -14.36
C VAL A 574 11.55 -13.42 -13.31
N GLU A 575 11.47 -14.76 -13.40
CA GLU A 575 12.25 -15.69 -12.56
C GLU A 575 13.65 -15.93 -13.13
N PHE A 576 13.80 -15.97 -14.44
CA PHE A 576 15.09 -16.17 -15.09
C PHE A 576 15.45 -14.96 -15.94
N LEU A 577 16.76 -14.66 -16.08
CA LEU A 577 17.24 -13.60 -16.96
C LEU A 577 16.86 -13.84 -18.43
N SER A 578 16.58 -15.09 -18.81
CA SER A 578 16.05 -15.46 -20.13
C SER A 578 14.61 -14.99 -20.37
N GLY A 579 13.89 -14.55 -19.34
CA GLY A 579 12.46 -14.24 -19.40
C GLY A 579 11.56 -15.47 -19.51
N ALA A 580 12.11 -16.68 -19.35
CA ALA A 580 11.35 -17.92 -19.39
C ALA A 580 10.46 -18.09 -18.14
N ILE A 581 9.35 -18.81 -18.31
CA ILE A 581 8.47 -19.21 -17.21
C ILE A 581 9.17 -20.20 -16.27
N PRO A 582 8.77 -20.25 -14.98
CA PRO A 582 7.77 -19.38 -14.34
C PRO A 582 8.20 -17.94 -14.12
N TYR A 583 7.26 -17.06 -13.79
CA TYR A 583 7.51 -15.74 -13.22
C TYR A 583 7.54 -15.82 -11.68
N ASN A 584 8.22 -14.89 -11.03
CA ASN A 584 8.44 -14.84 -9.59
C ASN A 584 7.23 -14.26 -8.85
N ALA A 585 6.59 -15.05 -7.98
CA ALA A 585 5.44 -14.59 -7.16
C ALA A 585 5.84 -13.87 -5.88
N GLY A 586 7.13 -13.80 -5.58
CA GLY A 586 7.66 -12.99 -4.49
C GLY A 586 7.59 -11.49 -4.76
N ILE A 587 7.30 -11.04 -5.99
CA ILE A 587 7.05 -9.63 -6.31
C ILE A 587 5.93 -9.52 -7.32
N MET A 588 4.80 -8.94 -6.90
CA MET A 588 3.61 -8.82 -7.73
C MET A 588 2.98 -7.44 -7.65
N LEU A 589 2.57 -6.89 -8.78
CA LEU A 589 1.57 -5.83 -8.81
C LEU A 589 0.19 -6.47 -8.98
N MET A 590 -0.64 -6.40 -7.95
CA MET A 590 -1.94 -7.08 -7.89
C MET A 590 -3.08 -6.12 -8.20
N HIS A 591 -3.93 -6.46 -9.19
CA HIS A 591 -5.17 -5.75 -9.49
C HIS A 591 -6.33 -6.35 -8.69
N LEU A 592 -6.62 -5.75 -7.52
CA LEU A 592 -7.54 -6.32 -6.55
C LEU A 592 -8.98 -6.51 -7.07
N PRO A 593 -9.59 -5.61 -7.87
CA PRO A 593 -10.91 -5.85 -8.45
C PRO A 593 -10.98 -7.15 -9.27
N ARG A 594 -9.99 -7.42 -10.13
CA ARG A 594 -9.96 -8.67 -10.92
C ARG A 594 -9.73 -9.89 -10.03
N LEU A 595 -8.81 -9.79 -9.07
CA LEU A 595 -8.55 -10.88 -8.13
C LEU A 595 -9.78 -11.20 -7.27
N ARG A 596 -10.55 -10.20 -6.83
CA ARG A 596 -11.82 -10.40 -6.12
C ARG A 596 -12.83 -11.12 -6.99
N ALA A 597 -12.98 -10.69 -8.24
CA ALA A 597 -13.94 -11.26 -9.18
C ALA A 597 -13.63 -12.73 -9.51
N THR A 598 -12.37 -13.14 -9.43
CA THR A 598 -11.90 -14.49 -9.78
C THR A 598 -11.48 -15.33 -8.57
N TYR A 599 -11.68 -14.82 -7.35
CA TYR A 599 -11.13 -15.45 -6.13
C TYR A 599 -11.63 -16.89 -5.95
N ASP A 600 -12.93 -17.13 -6.07
CA ASP A 600 -13.51 -18.46 -5.85
C ASP A 600 -13.04 -19.46 -6.92
N GLU A 601 -12.95 -19.03 -8.18
CA GLU A 601 -12.42 -19.83 -9.30
C GLU A 601 -10.94 -20.18 -9.08
N PHE A 602 -10.14 -19.21 -8.65
CA PHE A 602 -8.72 -19.38 -8.38
C PHE A 602 -8.48 -20.32 -7.18
N LEU A 603 -9.24 -20.14 -6.10
CA LEU A 603 -9.17 -21.01 -4.94
C LEU A 603 -9.59 -22.44 -5.29
N GLN A 604 -10.66 -22.60 -6.08
CA GLN A 604 -11.09 -23.92 -6.56
C GLN A 604 -10.02 -24.57 -7.45
N PHE A 605 -9.40 -23.82 -8.34
CA PHE A 605 -8.29 -24.29 -9.17
C PHE A 605 -7.14 -24.86 -8.31
N ILE A 606 -6.70 -24.11 -7.29
CA ILE A 606 -5.67 -24.57 -6.33
C ILE A 606 -6.11 -25.87 -5.64
N MET A 607 -7.34 -25.91 -5.12
CA MET A 607 -7.84 -27.05 -4.34
C MET A 607 -8.12 -28.30 -5.19
N SER A 608 -8.26 -28.15 -6.50
CA SER A 608 -8.46 -29.26 -7.44
C SER A 608 -7.15 -29.91 -7.92
N ASN A 609 -5.99 -29.35 -7.55
CA ASN A 609 -4.70 -29.86 -7.99
C ASN A 609 -4.44 -31.27 -7.42
N THR A 610 -4.13 -32.23 -8.28
CA THR A 610 -3.85 -33.61 -7.88
C THR A 610 -2.36 -33.92 -7.73
N ALA A 611 -1.48 -32.97 -8.04
CA ALA A 611 -0.02 -33.11 -7.98
C ALA A 611 0.57 -32.49 -6.70
N GLY A 612 -0.24 -32.41 -5.63
CA GLY A 612 0.12 -31.85 -4.34
C GLY A 612 0.69 -30.44 -4.41
N LEU A 613 -0.01 -29.55 -5.12
CA LEU A 613 0.30 -28.13 -5.34
C LEU A 613 1.53 -27.87 -6.23
N HIS A 614 1.97 -28.85 -7.01
CA HIS A 614 2.91 -28.63 -8.11
C HIS A 614 2.15 -28.39 -9.42
N PHE A 615 2.53 -27.35 -10.19
CA PHE A 615 1.82 -26.93 -11.40
C PHE A 615 2.62 -27.17 -12.69
N GLY A 616 3.47 -28.20 -12.68
CA GLY A 616 4.27 -28.60 -13.84
C GLY A 616 5.25 -27.50 -14.25
N GLN A 617 5.24 -27.11 -15.53
CA GLN A 617 6.12 -26.06 -16.07
C GLN A 617 5.90 -24.68 -15.44
N TYR A 618 4.75 -24.46 -14.80
CA TYR A 618 4.45 -23.20 -14.13
C TYR A 618 5.10 -23.11 -12.74
N GLY A 619 5.70 -24.19 -12.24
CA GLY A 619 6.45 -24.20 -11.00
C GLY A 619 5.65 -24.68 -9.77
N PRO A 620 6.27 -24.58 -8.59
CA PRO A 620 5.71 -25.10 -7.34
C PRO A 620 4.78 -24.11 -6.63
N ALA A 621 3.89 -24.66 -5.80
CA ALA A 621 3.11 -23.93 -4.80
C ALA A 621 2.34 -22.72 -5.36
N ASP A 622 2.30 -21.62 -4.63
CA ASP A 622 1.58 -20.39 -4.98
C ASP A 622 2.11 -19.76 -6.28
N GLN A 623 3.44 -19.76 -6.48
CA GLN A 623 4.05 -19.28 -7.71
C GLN A 623 3.51 -20.07 -8.91
N GLY A 624 3.47 -21.39 -8.80
CA GLY A 624 2.85 -22.27 -9.78
C GLY A 624 1.38 -21.94 -10.04
N ALA A 625 0.62 -21.72 -8.97
CA ALA A 625 -0.80 -21.41 -9.06
C ALA A 625 -1.05 -20.10 -9.82
N PHE A 626 -0.37 -19.01 -9.47
CA PHE A 626 -0.54 -17.71 -10.14
C PHE A 626 -0.11 -17.78 -11.61
N ASN A 627 1.04 -18.39 -11.91
CA ASN A 627 1.52 -18.54 -13.27
C ASN A 627 0.56 -19.37 -14.15
N ALA A 628 -0.03 -20.43 -13.60
CA ALA A 628 -0.93 -21.30 -14.35
C ALA A 628 -2.32 -20.70 -14.56
N PHE A 629 -2.91 -20.11 -13.51
CA PHE A 629 -4.28 -19.57 -13.56
C PHE A 629 -4.35 -18.25 -14.33
N TYR A 630 -3.40 -17.33 -14.10
CA TYR A 630 -3.35 -16.01 -14.74
C TYR A 630 -2.33 -15.95 -15.90
N LYS A 631 -2.09 -17.09 -16.57
CA LYS A 631 -1.07 -17.19 -17.63
C LYS A 631 -1.26 -16.14 -18.73
N ASP A 632 -2.52 -15.88 -19.10
CA ASP A 632 -2.86 -15.00 -20.21
C ASP A 632 -2.71 -13.51 -19.82
N GLU A 633 -2.73 -13.21 -18.51
CA GLU A 633 -2.49 -11.87 -17.97
C GLU A 633 -1.01 -11.60 -17.64
N VAL A 634 -0.27 -12.61 -17.16
CA VAL A 634 1.14 -12.45 -16.74
C VAL A 634 2.10 -12.53 -17.92
N HIS A 635 1.95 -13.53 -18.79
CA HIS A 635 2.92 -13.84 -19.85
C HIS A 635 3.16 -12.67 -20.83
N PRO A 636 2.13 -11.92 -21.27
CA PRO A 636 2.35 -10.87 -22.27
C PRO A 636 3.17 -9.69 -21.76
N LYS A 637 3.22 -9.48 -20.44
CA LYS A 637 3.82 -8.29 -19.86
C LYS A 637 4.34 -8.52 -18.43
N PRO A 638 5.44 -9.28 -18.26
CA PRO A 638 6.07 -9.42 -16.97
C PRO A 638 6.62 -8.08 -16.47
N LEU A 639 6.79 -7.97 -15.14
CA LEU A 639 7.44 -6.81 -14.54
C LEU A 639 8.93 -6.80 -14.92
N ASP A 640 9.45 -5.58 -15.06
CA ASP A 640 10.86 -5.34 -15.37
C ASP A 640 11.77 -5.94 -14.28
N GLN A 641 12.93 -6.49 -14.69
CA GLN A 641 13.89 -7.11 -13.77
C GLN A 641 14.38 -6.15 -12.68
N SER A 642 14.32 -4.83 -12.89
CA SER A 642 14.61 -3.83 -11.85
C SER A 642 13.72 -3.95 -10.61
N PHE A 643 12.54 -4.57 -10.71
CA PHE A 643 11.69 -4.89 -9.58
C PHE A 643 12.04 -6.22 -8.91
N ASN A 644 12.95 -7.02 -9.45
CA ASN A 644 13.35 -8.32 -8.88
C ASN A 644 14.85 -8.52 -9.06
N ALA A 645 15.65 -7.52 -8.68
CA ALA A 645 17.09 -7.60 -8.72
C ALA A 645 17.57 -8.56 -7.63
N ARG A 646 18.49 -9.46 -7.95
CA ARG A 646 18.94 -10.50 -7.02
C ARG A 646 20.45 -10.44 -6.80
N PRO A 647 20.94 -10.75 -5.60
CA PRO A 647 22.38 -10.74 -5.33
C PRO A 647 23.17 -11.75 -6.16
N HIS A 648 22.54 -12.84 -6.58
CA HIS A 648 23.16 -13.85 -7.44
C HIS A 648 23.10 -13.55 -8.95
N ASN A 649 22.68 -12.35 -9.34
CA ASN A 649 22.67 -11.90 -10.74
C ASN A 649 23.62 -10.71 -10.93
N PRO A 650 23.91 -10.29 -12.19
CA PRO A 650 24.61 -9.05 -12.44
C PRO A 650 23.94 -7.84 -11.77
N LEU A 651 24.74 -6.84 -11.40
CA LEU A 651 24.26 -5.59 -10.83
C LEU A 651 23.30 -4.90 -11.81
N ILE A 652 22.15 -4.45 -11.29
CA ILE A 652 21.21 -3.59 -12.00
C ILE A 652 21.27 -2.22 -11.33
N PRO A 653 22.03 -1.25 -11.89
CA PRO A 653 22.29 0.02 -11.21
C PRO A 653 21.01 0.79 -10.83
N TYR A 654 19.96 0.63 -11.63
CA TYR A 654 18.65 1.28 -11.47
C TYR A 654 17.59 0.36 -10.84
N ALA A 655 17.98 -0.75 -10.18
CA ALA A 655 17.04 -1.62 -9.47
C ALA A 655 16.20 -0.81 -8.49
N ALA A 656 14.88 -1.05 -8.50
CA ALA A 656 13.92 -0.49 -7.57
C ALA A 656 13.79 -1.34 -6.31
N ILE A 657 13.79 -2.66 -6.48
CA ILE A 657 13.67 -3.65 -5.40
C ILE A 657 14.79 -4.67 -5.56
N VAL A 658 15.50 -4.92 -4.47
CA VAL A 658 16.42 -6.06 -4.37
C VAL A 658 15.74 -7.14 -3.55
N HIS A 659 15.71 -8.34 -4.10
CA HIS A 659 15.05 -9.51 -3.57
C HIS A 659 16.10 -10.58 -3.28
N TYR A 660 16.25 -10.96 -2.02
CA TYR A 660 17.12 -12.07 -1.63
C TYR A 660 16.43 -13.41 -1.91
N HIS A 661 15.89 -13.58 -3.11
CA HIS A 661 15.25 -14.81 -3.57
C HIS A 661 16.25 -15.98 -3.52
N GLY A 662 15.89 -17.06 -2.83
CA GLY A 662 16.81 -18.17 -2.56
C GLY A 662 17.80 -17.83 -1.42
N PRO A 663 19.13 -17.75 -1.67
CA PRO A 663 20.12 -17.58 -0.60
C PRO A 663 19.96 -16.26 0.16
N LYS A 664 20.03 -16.35 1.48
CA LYS A 664 20.05 -15.19 2.39
C LYS A 664 21.48 -14.75 2.66
N PRO A 665 21.71 -13.55 3.23
CA PRO A 665 23.06 -13.07 3.57
C PRO A 665 23.90 -14.10 4.33
N ALA A 666 23.31 -14.80 5.31
CA ALA A 666 24.00 -15.85 6.06
C ALA A 666 24.46 -17.03 5.19
N ASP A 667 23.75 -17.36 4.11
CA ASP A 667 24.13 -18.42 3.17
C ASP A 667 25.37 -18.05 2.38
N TYR A 668 25.45 -16.81 1.88
CA TYR A 668 26.65 -16.31 1.19
C TYR A 668 27.88 -16.32 2.10
N LEU A 669 27.69 -15.99 3.39
CA LEU A 669 28.79 -16.03 4.36
C LEU A 669 29.25 -17.47 4.61
N ARG A 670 28.32 -18.40 4.82
CA ARG A 670 28.63 -19.83 4.95
C ARG A 670 29.35 -20.38 3.73
N TYR A 671 28.97 -19.93 2.53
CA TYR A 671 29.60 -20.34 1.29
C TYR A 671 31.07 -19.93 1.25
N ILE A 672 31.38 -18.68 1.59
CA ILE A 672 32.79 -18.23 1.66
C ILE A 672 33.56 -18.98 2.76
N GLN A 673 32.94 -19.24 3.91
CA GLN A 673 33.62 -19.83 5.06
C GLN A 673 33.94 -21.32 4.88
N GLY A 674 33.06 -22.07 4.22
CA GLY A 674 33.15 -23.53 4.18
C GLY A 674 32.65 -24.19 2.89
N GLY A 675 32.43 -23.44 1.82
CA GLY A 675 31.96 -23.96 0.53
C GLY A 675 30.53 -24.51 0.55
N LYS A 676 29.72 -24.16 1.57
CA LYS A 676 28.34 -24.64 1.75
C LYS A 676 27.36 -23.47 1.65
N CYS A 677 26.34 -23.61 0.82
CA CYS A 677 25.24 -22.66 0.68
C CYS A 677 23.94 -23.36 1.12
N GLY A 678 23.10 -22.72 1.94
CA GLY A 678 21.89 -23.32 2.52
C GLY A 678 22.01 -23.70 4.00
N SER A 679 20.86 -23.98 4.62
CA SER A 679 20.69 -24.17 6.07
C SER A 679 20.88 -25.60 6.54
N SER A 680 20.62 -26.60 5.70
CA SER A 680 20.60 -28.01 6.11
C SER A 680 21.59 -28.89 5.34
N PRO A 681 22.25 -29.87 5.99
CA PRO A 681 23.00 -30.92 5.29
C PRO A 681 22.05 -31.70 4.37
N GLY A 682 22.24 -31.59 3.05
CA GLY A 682 21.36 -32.17 2.03
C GLY A 682 20.52 -31.16 1.23
N GLU A 683 20.50 -29.88 1.61
CA GLU A 683 19.94 -28.79 0.80
C GLU A 683 20.94 -28.34 -0.28
N SER A 684 21.21 -29.19 -1.27
CA SER A 684 22.19 -28.93 -2.34
C SER A 684 21.78 -27.89 -3.39
N ASN A 685 20.60 -27.25 -3.28
CA ASN A 685 20.02 -26.55 -4.43
C ASN A 685 20.44 -25.07 -4.60
N PHE A 686 21.27 -24.53 -3.71
CA PHE A 686 21.69 -23.12 -3.79
C PHE A 686 23.19 -22.91 -4.02
N TYR A 687 24.00 -23.96 -4.07
CA TYR A 687 25.46 -23.84 -4.28
C TYR A 687 25.79 -22.96 -5.48
N TRP A 688 25.19 -23.24 -6.64
CA TRP A 688 25.42 -22.48 -7.86
C TRP A 688 24.95 -21.02 -7.75
N LEU A 689 23.88 -20.73 -7.01
CA LEU A 689 23.45 -19.34 -6.78
C LEU A 689 24.43 -18.58 -5.88
N CYS A 690 24.95 -19.22 -4.84
CA CYS A 690 25.99 -18.64 -4.01
C CYS A 690 27.29 -18.40 -4.79
N GLU A 691 27.73 -19.38 -5.58
CA GLU A 691 28.88 -19.26 -6.48
C GLU A 691 28.69 -18.10 -7.46
N ASN A 692 27.54 -18.07 -8.14
CA ASN A 692 27.24 -17.05 -9.15
C ASN A 692 27.16 -15.63 -8.55
N ALA A 693 26.78 -15.50 -7.27
CA ALA A 693 26.72 -14.20 -6.60
C ALA A 693 28.09 -13.53 -6.45
N PHE A 694 29.14 -14.32 -6.26
CA PHE A 694 30.51 -13.79 -6.18
C PHE A 694 31.14 -13.53 -7.54
N SER A 695 30.70 -14.23 -8.60
CA SER A 695 31.20 -14.01 -9.96
C SER A 695 30.43 -12.97 -10.76
N SER A 696 29.16 -12.70 -10.45
CA SER A 696 28.30 -11.81 -11.25
C SER A 696 28.41 -10.32 -10.88
N GLY A 697 29.02 -9.99 -9.75
CA GLY A 697 29.24 -8.60 -9.29
C GLY A 697 28.04 -7.90 -8.64
N GLY A 698 26.83 -8.48 -8.64
CA GLY A 698 25.65 -7.89 -7.98
C GLY A 698 25.70 -7.92 -6.45
N LEU A 699 26.16 -9.04 -5.87
CA LEU A 699 26.16 -9.27 -4.43
C LEU A 699 26.85 -8.15 -3.64
N CYS A 700 28.03 -7.73 -4.08
CA CYS A 700 28.86 -6.81 -3.31
C CYS A 700 28.26 -5.41 -3.18
N SER A 701 27.62 -4.92 -4.24
CA SER A 701 26.88 -3.67 -4.20
C SER A 701 25.67 -3.79 -3.26
N TYR A 702 24.87 -4.84 -3.41
CA TYR A 702 23.64 -4.98 -2.63
C TYR A 702 23.88 -5.29 -1.16
N VAL A 703 24.92 -6.06 -0.81
CA VAL A 703 25.33 -6.29 0.58
C VAL A 703 25.77 -4.99 1.26
N THR A 704 26.47 -4.12 0.52
CA THR A 704 26.88 -2.82 1.06
C THR A 704 25.67 -1.97 1.41
N GLU A 705 24.71 -1.85 0.47
CA GLU A 705 23.45 -1.14 0.70
C GLU A 705 22.63 -1.77 1.84
N TRP A 706 22.58 -3.10 1.90
CA TRP A 706 21.91 -3.84 2.97
C TRP A 706 22.54 -3.60 4.34
N GLY A 707 23.87 -3.53 4.39
CA GLY A 707 24.65 -3.20 5.59
C GLY A 707 24.32 -1.81 6.13
N GLU A 708 24.09 -0.82 5.27
CA GLU A 708 23.73 0.53 5.71
C GLU A 708 22.44 0.56 6.54
N TYR A 709 21.42 -0.24 6.16
CA TYR A 709 20.18 -0.35 6.93
C TYR A 709 20.39 -1.00 8.31
N LEU A 710 21.46 -1.76 8.47
CA LEU A 710 21.89 -2.36 9.74
C LEU A 710 22.86 -1.45 10.52
N GLY A 711 23.17 -0.25 10.03
CA GLY A 711 24.15 0.65 10.64
C GLY A 711 25.61 0.21 10.45
N VAL A 712 25.87 -0.66 9.48
CA VAL A 712 27.21 -1.14 9.12
C VAL A 712 27.66 -0.47 7.84
N THR A 713 28.85 0.12 7.86
CA THR A 713 29.45 0.78 6.70
C THR A 713 30.85 0.22 6.45
N ALA A 714 31.44 0.49 5.28
CA ALA A 714 32.81 0.08 4.99
C ALA A 714 33.87 0.68 5.95
N ALA A 715 33.52 1.75 6.67
CA ALA A 715 34.38 2.39 7.67
C ALA A 715 34.17 1.85 9.10
N SER A 716 33.20 0.96 9.30
CA SER A 716 32.90 0.40 10.61
C SER A 716 34.02 -0.52 11.09
N ASP A 717 34.30 -0.51 12.40
CA ASP A 717 35.19 -1.51 13.00
C ASP A 717 34.45 -2.86 13.06
N HIS A 718 34.70 -3.70 12.06
CA HIS A 718 33.98 -4.95 11.84
C HIS A 718 34.22 -5.99 12.93
N ASP A 719 35.28 -5.88 13.72
CA ASP A 719 35.62 -6.86 14.75
C ASP A 719 34.86 -6.61 16.07
N HIS A 720 34.32 -5.41 16.27
CA HIS A 720 33.51 -5.04 17.43
C HIS A 720 32.00 -5.09 17.18
N ILE A 721 31.55 -5.49 15.97
CA ILE A 721 30.12 -5.62 15.66
C ILE A 721 29.53 -6.86 16.35
N PRO A 722 28.43 -6.72 17.13
CA PRO A 722 27.79 -7.84 17.79
C PRO A 722 27.38 -8.95 16.82
N LEU A 723 27.39 -10.20 17.32
CA LEU A 723 26.86 -11.35 16.57
C LEU A 723 25.43 -11.08 16.07
N GLY A 724 25.17 -11.46 14.82
CA GLY A 724 23.87 -11.27 14.17
C GLY A 724 23.98 -10.73 12.74
N PRO A 725 22.88 -10.22 12.18
CA PRO A 725 22.82 -9.74 10.80
C PRO A 725 23.86 -8.67 10.45
N ALA A 726 24.14 -7.75 11.38
CA ALA A 726 25.15 -6.70 11.21
C ALA A 726 26.56 -7.30 11.01
N ARG A 727 26.94 -8.31 11.81
CA ARG A 727 28.22 -9.00 11.63
C ARG A 727 28.26 -9.80 10.34
N VAL A 728 27.14 -10.37 9.90
CA VAL A 728 27.04 -11.02 8.59
C VAL A 728 27.30 -10.01 7.47
N ALA A 729 26.67 -8.83 7.52
CA ALA A 729 26.91 -7.76 6.56
C ALA A 729 28.40 -7.39 6.51
N ALA A 730 28.97 -7.08 7.67
CA ALA A 730 30.37 -6.67 7.81
C ALA A 730 31.35 -7.70 7.20
N ARG A 731 31.16 -8.98 7.51
CA ARG A 731 32.01 -10.06 6.99
C ARG A 731 31.83 -10.27 5.48
N LEU A 732 30.63 -10.08 4.94
CA LEU A 732 30.41 -10.11 3.49
C LEU A 732 31.05 -8.90 2.80
N MET A 733 30.95 -7.71 3.39
CA MET A 733 31.61 -6.49 2.89
C MET A 733 33.14 -6.62 2.89
N ASP A 734 33.71 -7.26 3.93
CA ASP A 734 35.13 -7.61 4.00
C ASP A 734 35.54 -8.54 2.84
N ALA A 735 34.74 -9.58 2.57
CA ALA A 735 34.98 -10.53 1.49
C ALA A 735 34.91 -9.85 0.12
N CYS A 736 33.90 -9.01 -0.10
CA CYS A 736 33.73 -8.21 -1.31
C CYS A 736 34.88 -7.22 -1.54
N SER A 737 35.33 -6.54 -0.49
CA SER A 737 36.47 -5.62 -0.56
C SER A 737 37.77 -6.33 -0.95
N TRP A 738 37.95 -7.58 -0.53
CA TRP A 738 39.10 -8.39 -0.91
C TRP A 738 39.04 -8.83 -2.38
N LEU A 739 37.87 -9.27 -2.85
CA LEU A 739 37.65 -9.66 -4.25
C LEU A 739 37.99 -8.51 -5.22
N ASN A 740 37.47 -7.30 -4.93
CA ASN A 740 37.73 -6.12 -5.75
C ASN A 740 39.22 -5.73 -5.80
N LYS A 741 39.99 -5.99 -4.73
CA LYS A 741 41.44 -5.75 -4.70
C LYS A 741 42.22 -6.75 -5.55
N LYS A 742 41.75 -8.00 -5.69
CA LYS A 742 42.39 -9.01 -6.55
C LYS A 742 42.17 -8.70 -8.04
N GLU A 743 41.01 -8.21 -8.43
CA GLU A 743 40.74 -7.81 -9.83
C GLU A 743 41.57 -6.60 -10.30
N ALA A 744 41.97 -5.72 -9.37
CA ALA A 744 42.81 -4.56 -9.66
C ALA A 744 44.32 -4.88 -9.75
N ALA A 745 44.75 -6.13 -9.54
CA ALA A 745 46.15 -6.54 -9.66
C ALA A 745 46.52 -6.79 -11.14
N PRO A 746 47.61 -6.20 -11.67
CA PRO A 746 47.97 -6.34 -13.07
C PRO A 746 48.50 -7.76 -13.36
N THR A 747 47.93 -8.38 -14.39
CA THR A 747 48.30 -9.69 -14.99
C THR A 747 48.20 -10.91 -14.08
N TRP A 748 47.01 -11.52 -14.06
CA TRP A 748 46.83 -12.91 -13.62
C TRP A 748 46.44 -13.76 -14.84
N ASN A 749 47.33 -14.67 -15.24
CA ASN A 749 47.17 -15.55 -16.40
C ASN A 749 46.17 -16.66 -16.04
N GLY A 750 44.92 -16.52 -16.48
CA GLY A 750 43.75 -17.31 -16.07
C GLY A 750 43.83 -18.83 -16.26
N ARG A 751 44.56 -19.53 -15.38
CA ARG A 751 44.62 -20.99 -15.32
C ARG A 751 44.36 -21.61 -13.94
N GLU A 752 44.06 -20.81 -12.91
CA GLU A 752 43.67 -21.36 -11.61
C GLU A 752 42.15 -21.28 -11.43
N GLU A 753 41.55 -22.40 -11.04
CA GLU A 753 40.10 -22.50 -10.81
C GLU A 753 39.67 -21.58 -9.65
N PRO A 754 38.48 -20.94 -9.72
CA PRO A 754 37.92 -20.11 -8.65
C PRO A 754 37.88 -20.79 -7.27
N THR A 755 37.79 -22.12 -7.25
CA THR A 755 37.80 -22.99 -6.06
C THR A 755 39.12 -22.93 -5.29
N GLN A 756 40.25 -22.72 -5.96
CA GLN A 756 41.57 -22.62 -5.31
C GLN A 756 41.74 -21.25 -4.64
N THR A 757 41.29 -20.19 -5.29
CA THR A 757 41.24 -18.79 -4.79
C THR A 757 40.38 -18.65 -3.54
N MET A 758 39.27 -19.39 -3.45
CA MET A 758 38.39 -19.43 -2.28
C MET A 758 38.98 -20.25 -1.11
N ARG A 759 39.78 -21.29 -1.39
CA ARG A 759 40.54 -22.02 -0.35
C ARG A 759 41.66 -21.17 0.26
N GLU A 760 42.28 -20.28 -0.51
CA GLU A 760 43.22 -19.29 0.05
C GLU A 760 42.52 -18.32 1.03
N LEU A 761 41.27 -17.96 0.74
CA LEU A 761 40.39 -17.13 1.57
C LEU A 761 40.14 -17.76 2.96
N HIS A 762 40.01 -19.09 3.01
CA HIS A 762 39.90 -19.87 4.25
C HIS A 762 41.21 -19.82 5.07
N ASN A 763 42.37 -19.91 4.42
CA ASN A 763 43.65 -20.09 5.12
C ASN A 763 44.33 -18.77 5.57
N LYS A 764 44.17 -17.66 4.84
CA LYS A 764 45.00 -16.45 5.05
C LYS A 764 44.47 -15.41 6.05
N ARG A 765 43.23 -15.51 6.54
CA ARG A 765 42.63 -14.49 7.44
C ARG A 765 41.99 -15.07 8.71
N TRP A 766 41.68 -16.37 8.72
CA TRP A 766 40.97 -17.02 9.84
C TRP A 766 41.89 -17.72 10.84
N HIS A 767 43.14 -18.03 10.47
CA HIS A 767 44.12 -18.66 11.38
C HIS A 767 45.01 -17.67 12.13
N ASP A 768 44.94 -16.37 11.83
CA ASP A 768 45.79 -15.35 12.46
C ASP A 768 45.11 -14.61 13.64
N SER A 769 43.97 -15.11 14.14
CA SER A 769 43.42 -14.65 15.42
C SER A 769 44.08 -15.43 16.57
N PRO A 770 44.74 -14.78 17.55
CA PRO A 770 45.30 -15.49 18.69
C PRO A 770 44.16 -16.12 19.51
N PRO A 771 44.34 -17.34 20.06
CA PRO A 771 43.36 -17.92 20.95
C PRO A 771 43.20 -17.02 22.19
N PRO A 772 41.98 -16.93 22.78
CA PRO A 772 41.78 -16.15 23.98
C PRO A 772 42.68 -16.68 25.11
N ALA A 773 43.40 -15.77 25.76
CA ALA A 773 44.25 -16.08 26.89
C ALA A 773 43.45 -16.80 27.98
N ALA A 774 43.86 -18.03 28.29
CA ALA A 774 43.31 -18.81 29.39
C ALA A 774 43.53 -18.03 30.70
N THR A 775 42.43 -17.57 31.31
CA THR A 775 42.45 -16.94 32.63
C THR A 775 42.53 -18.05 33.67
N THR A 776 43.71 -18.22 34.24
CA THR A 776 44.00 -19.11 35.36
C THR A 776 43.13 -18.70 36.56
N THR A 777 42.08 -19.47 36.86
CA THR A 777 41.38 -19.37 38.13
C THR A 777 41.93 -20.47 39.04
N GLN A 778 42.65 -20.06 40.08
CA GLN A 778 42.95 -20.92 41.23
C GLN A 778 41.64 -21.29 41.91
N GLN A 779 41.39 -22.59 42.07
CA GLN A 779 40.48 -23.10 43.09
C GLN A 779 41.14 -24.29 43.78
N GLY A 780 41.30 -24.15 45.09
CA GLY A 780 41.83 -25.17 45.98
C GLY A 780 40.78 -26.21 46.36
N ASP A 781 41.34 -27.37 46.71
CA ASP A 781 40.96 -28.28 47.78
C ASP A 781 39.61 -29.03 47.73
N SER A 782 39.78 -30.32 47.41
CA SER A 782 39.59 -31.45 48.33
C SER A 782 38.27 -32.24 48.38
N ALA A 783 38.46 -33.53 48.06
CA ALA A 783 37.88 -34.75 48.65
C ALA A 783 36.43 -35.14 48.31
N ALA A 784 36.24 -36.25 47.57
CA ALA A 784 36.22 -37.62 48.14
C ALA A 784 35.80 -38.67 47.08
N HIS A 785 36.55 -39.77 47.03
CA HIS A 785 36.21 -41.05 46.37
C HIS A 785 35.28 -41.90 47.29
N PRO A 786 34.53 -42.89 46.78
CA PRO A 786 35.03 -44.26 46.51
C PRO A 786 34.57 -44.89 45.16
N PRO A 787 35.09 -46.08 44.78
CA PRO A 787 35.39 -46.40 43.37
C PRO A 787 34.57 -47.64 42.87
N PRO A 788 35.00 -48.47 41.88
CA PRO A 788 34.16 -48.82 40.73
C PRO A 788 33.74 -50.30 40.70
N THR A 789 32.71 -50.63 39.92
CA THR A 789 32.43 -52.02 39.51
C THR A 789 32.52 -52.16 38.00
N THR A 790 33.59 -52.84 37.59
CA THR A 790 33.77 -53.48 36.29
C THR A 790 32.86 -54.69 36.14
N VAL A 791 32.16 -54.83 35.02
CA VAL A 791 31.92 -56.14 34.39
C VAL A 791 32.10 -56.00 32.88
N SER A 792 33.06 -56.76 32.38
CA SER A 792 33.43 -57.00 31.00
C SER A 792 32.66 -58.18 30.41
N SER A 793 32.71 -58.26 29.06
CA SER A 793 32.66 -59.48 28.23
C SER A 793 31.23 -60.06 28.02
N SER A 794 30.86 -60.64 26.88
CA SER A 794 31.64 -61.28 25.80
C SER A 794 30.74 -61.61 24.59
N SER A 795 31.34 -61.52 23.39
CA SER A 795 31.33 -62.49 22.26
C SER A 795 30.01 -63.04 21.67
N SER A 796 29.85 -62.94 20.34
CA SER A 796 29.97 -64.03 19.32
C SER A 796 28.57 -64.49 18.84
N SER A 797 28.26 -64.86 17.59
CA SER A 797 29.00 -65.08 16.33
C SER A 797 27.98 -65.54 15.26
N THR A 798 28.26 -65.27 13.96
CA THR A 798 28.00 -66.13 12.75
C THR A 798 26.53 -66.52 12.40
N SER A 799 26.04 -66.69 11.16
CA SER A 799 26.61 -67.09 9.86
C SER A 799 25.60 -66.93 8.69
N SER A 800 26.12 -66.63 7.49
CA SER A 800 25.88 -67.25 6.15
C SER A 800 24.50 -67.35 5.47
N GLY A 801 24.50 -66.97 4.17
CA GLY A 801 23.65 -67.44 3.05
C GLY A 801 23.45 -66.29 2.02
N ALA A 802 24.20 -66.16 0.90
CA ALA A 802 24.11 -66.90 -0.38
C ALA A 802 22.64 -67.09 -0.82
N GLU A 803 22.15 -66.74 -2.02
CA GLU A 803 22.72 -66.58 -3.36
C GLU A 803 21.62 -66.03 -4.31
N GLN A 804 22.00 -65.67 -5.56
CA GLN A 804 21.19 -65.55 -6.80
C GLN A 804 20.87 -64.17 -7.40
N HIS A 805 21.67 -63.89 -8.43
CA HIS A 805 21.40 -63.09 -9.63
C HIS A 805 20.03 -63.35 -10.28
N VAL A 806 19.36 -62.29 -10.78
CA VAL A 806 18.83 -62.23 -12.16
C VAL A 806 18.93 -60.79 -12.68
N SER A 807 19.60 -60.66 -13.81
CA SER A 807 19.67 -59.50 -14.71
C SER A 807 18.41 -59.37 -15.58
N GLY A 808 17.97 -58.13 -15.84
CA GLY A 808 16.93 -57.85 -16.82
C GLY A 808 16.93 -56.38 -17.27
N THR A 809 17.70 -56.08 -18.31
CA THR A 809 17.63 -54.87 -19.14
C THR A 809 16.56 -55.05 -20.22
N ALA A 810 15.73 -54.01 -20.47
CA ALA A 810 15.43 -53.41 -21.78
C ALA A 810 14.01 -52.79 -21.87
N SER A 811 14.00 -51.46 -22.05
CA SER A 811 13.18 -50.65 -22.97
C SER A 811 11.78 -51.11 -23.42
N SER A 812 10.77 -50.29 -23.08
CA SER A 812 9.93 -49.54 -24.04
C SER A 812 9.20 -48.41 -23.32
#